data_AF-A0A8C2F589-F1
#
_entry.id   AF-A0A8C2F589-F1
#
_cell.length_a   1.000
_cell.length_b   1.000
_cell.length_c   1.000
_cell.angle_alpha   90.00
_cell.angle_beta   90.00
_cell.angle_gamma   90.00
#
_symmetry.space_group_name_H-M   'P 1'
#
loop_
_entity.id
_entity.type
_entity.pdbx_description
1 polymer ?
#
loop_
_entity_poly.entity_id
_entity_poly.type
_entity_poly.pdbx_seq_one_letter_code
_entity_poly.pdbx_strand_id
1 'polypeptide(L)'
;MAVVGFDVGFQNCCIAVVKSGGIETASNEFTDRCTPAVVSFNAKNRTIGNAAKNQMITNTASTVSHFKRLHGRLFQDHSVQAEKASLPYDLVPLNDGKVGVKVMYLDQEHRFSIEQVTAMLLTKLKDIAEANLQKKVVECVISIPSFFTDSERKSVLDAAKIAGLNCLKLMNDSTAVALNYGIYKEGLPGCDENPKIVAFVDMGHSALQVSVCAFNKGKLKVLSTAFDPYLGGKDFDQKLVEYFCAEFKSKYKMDVKSKARAMLRLTQECEKLKKLMSSNSTDILLNIECFMDDKDVCGKMNRAKFEELCADLIERVMVPLMTAVEQAQVRLQDISAVEIVGGATRIPAVKAQISKFFKRDVSTTLNADEAVARGCALQCAMLSPAFRVRDFSITDAIPFPVSLSWTSEADEGKSCYEIFGRNHPCPSAKMITFYRSKPFVLEVFYSDLTSLPFPEAKIGENQGVFLQNIQPQENGEKAKLKVKVQVNASGIVSVSSATMVLRVSSNESESTEINEINSHEVADDINIEVGTTLCLFHNHECINSKTIQKGISHSHHLSKMIQQDCQEKDRNNAKNAVEENVYYYKHKLEGPYQKFINAQDHQAFSELLDGTENWLYEEGADQDKQTYINKLEEIHKLGKPVQNRYQESIRRPKMFEELSAKIQSYMTIMEEYKNGSDSYCHIDAMDMDKVRVCVEDTQVWMTNIKDSQDKCRSDQEPAIHSTQIEEKLQVRKD
;
A
#
# COMPACT_ATOMS: atom_id res chain seq x y z
N MET A 1 -6.36 4.77 15.52
CA MET A 1 -6.00 3.82 14.45
C MET A 1 -5.69 4.62 13.18
N ALA A 2 -4.77 4.14 12.36
CA ALA A 2 -4.46 4.77 11.07
C ALA A 2 -5.38 4.23 9.98
N VAL A 3 -5.89 5.13 9.13
CA VAL A 3 -6.74 4.83 7.98
C VAL A 3 -5.92 5.07 6.72
N VAL A 4 -5.79 4.04 5.88
CA VAL A 4 -4.91 4.07 4.71
C VAL A 4 -5.62 3.52 3.48
N GLY A 5 -5.49 4.25 2.37
CA GLY A 5 -5.89 3.80 1.04
C GLY A 5 -4.66 3.40 0.24
N PHE A 6 -4.64 2.16 -0.25
CA PHE A 6 -3.62 1.66 -1.16
C PHE A 6 -4.15 1.58 -2.57
N ASP A 7 -3.54 2.33 -3.48
CA ASP A 7 -3.62 2.03 -4.89
C ASP A 7 -2.49 1.07 -5.27
N VAL A 8 -2.81 -0.19 -5.52
CA VAL A 8 -1.81 -1.21 -5.89
C VAL A 8 -1.80 -1.36 -7.41
N GLY A 9 -1.22 -0.41 -8.15
CA GLY A 9 -1.18 -0.47 -9.61
C GLY A 9 -0.28 -1.59 -10.18
N PHE A 10 -0.38 -1.86 -11.48
CA PHE A 10 0.43 -2.89 -12.16
C PHE A 10 1.94 -2.56 -12.24
N GLN A 11 2.27 -1.26 -12.29
CA GLN A 11 3.65 -0.78 -12.40
C GLN A 11 4.10 -0.03 -11.15
N ASN A 12 3.25 0.87 -10.64
CA ASN A 12 3.52 1.67 -9.46
C ASN A 12 2.30 1.63 -8.54
N CYS A 13 2.55 1.81 -7.26
CA CYS A 13 1.56 1.93 -6.20
C CYS A 13 1.57 3.34 -5.65
N CYS A 14 0.41 3.81 -5.21
CA CYS A 14 0.22 5.11 -4.57
C CYS A 14 -0.46 4.89 -3.22
N ILE A 15 -0.07 5.67 -2.22
CA ILE A 15 -0.54 5.52 -0.85
C ILE A 15 -1.19 6.84 -0.44
N ALA A 16 -2.42 6.80 0.06
CA ALA A 16 -3.05 7.96 0.66
C ALA A 16 -3.40 7.68 2.13
N VAL A 17 -3.20 8.68 2.97
CA VAL A 17 -3.38 8.61 4.42
C VAL A 17 -4.27 9.76 4.88
N VAL A 18 -5.00 9.53 5.97
CA VAL A 18 -5.82 10.57 6.61
C VAL A 18 -5.02 11.25 7.71
N LYS A 19 -4.83 12.58 7.62
CA LYS A 19 -4.20 13.42 8.64
C LYS A 19 -5.15 14.55 9.07
N SER A 20 -4.83 15.25 10.17
CA SER A 20 -5.68 16.29 10.77
C SER A 20 -6.00 17.43 9.78
N GLY A 21 -7.09 17.30 9.03
CA GLY A 21 -7.54 18.27 8.04
C GLY A 21 -7.90 17.71 6.67
N GLY A 22 -7.56 16.46 6.35
CA GLY A 22 -7.90 15.87 5.05
C GLY A 22 -7.11 14.62 4.67
N ILE A 23 -7.07 14.36 3.37
CA ILE A 23 -6.35 13.22 2.79
C ILE A 23 -5.12 13.71 2.07
N GLU A 24 -3.99 13.08 2.40
CA GLU A 24 -2.69 13.37 1.84
C GLU A 24 -2.11 12.11 1.19
N THR A 25 -1.33 12.30 0.15
CA THR A 25 -0.56 11.23 -0.50
C THR A 25 0.77 11.06 0.24
N ALA A 26 1.08 9.85 0.68
CA ALA A 26 2.32 9.53 1.37
C ALA A 26 3.49 9.40 0.40
N SER A 27 4.63 9.97 0.77
CA SER A 27 5.90 9.81 0.04
C SER A 27 6.73 8.67 0.60
N ASN A 28 7.42 7.93 -0.26
CA ASN A 28 8.36 6.89 0.16
C ASN A 28 9.71 7.47 0.61
N GLU A 29 10.67 6.59 0.96
CA GLU A 29 12.00 6.98 1.42
C GLU A 29 12.85 7.74 0.38
N PHE A 30 12.43 7.76 -0.89
CA PHE A 30 13.04 8.54 -1.97
C PHE A 30 12.31 9.86 -2.21
N THR A 31 11.35 10.22 -1.36
CA THR A 31 10.44 11.38 -1.51
C THR A 31 9.49 11.31 -2.71
N ASP A 32 9.43 10.16 -3.38
CA ASP A 32 8.48 9.92 -4.47
C ASP A 32 7.09 9.58 -3.90
N ARG A 33 6.03 10.06 -4.56
CA ARG A 33 4.64 9.72 -4.23
C ARG A 33 4.17 8.38 -4.83
N CYS A 34 4.99 7.79 -5.69
CA CYS A 34 4.72 6.51 -6.34
C CYS A 34 5.83 5.52 -5.97
N THR A 35 5.45 4.32 -5.54
CA THR A 35 6.37 3.24 -5.21
C THR A 35 6.25 2.13 -6.25
N PRO A 36 7.31 1.74 -6.96
CA PRO A 36 7.25 0.66 -7.95
C PRO A 36 6.72 -0.66 -7.38
N ALA A 37 5.85 -1.35 -8.12
CA ALA A 37 5.33 -2.67 -7.77
C ALA A 37 6.35 -3.78 -8.14
N VAL A 38 7.50 -3.75 -7.47
CA VAL A 38 8.66 -4.62 -7.76
C VAL A 38 9.24 -5.19 -6.46
N VAL A 39 9.57 -6.48 -6.47
CA VAL A 39 10.21 -7.21 -5.37
C VAL A 39 11.46 -7.90 -5.92
N SER A 40 12.62 -7.63 -5.35
CA SER A 40 13.90 -8.28 -5.69
C SER A 40 14.39 -9.12 -4.53
N PHE A 41 14.86 -10.33 -4.83
CA PHE A 41 15.39 -11.27 -3.86
C PHE A 41 16.89 -11.40 -4.04
N ASN A 42 17.66 -11.14 -2.97
CA ASN A 42 19.12 -11.14 -2.99
C ASN A 42 19.69 -12.22 -2.05
N ALA A 43 21.01 -12.31 -2.03
CA ALA A 43 21.77 -13.25 -1.19
C ALA A 43 21.64 -12.98 0.33
N LYS A 44 21.27 -11.76 0.76
CA LYS A 44 21.20 -11.40 2.19
C LYS A 44 19.82 -10.94 2.66
N ASN A 45 19.06 -10.31 1.78
CA ASN A 45 17.78 -9.70 2.08
C ASN A 45 16.95 -9.56 0.81
N ARG A 46 15.72 -9.09 0.97
CA ARG A 46 14.91 -8.59 -0.14
C ARG A 46 15.01 -7.09 -0.23
N THR A 47 14.80 -6.58 -1.44
CA THR A 47 14.50 -5.17 -1.67
C THR A 47 13.15 -5.04 -2.34
N ILE A 48 12.42 -3.97 -2.04
CA ILE A 48 11.03 -3.77 -2.50
C ILE A 48 10.89 -2.30 -2.91
N GLY A 49 10.11 -2.01 -3.95
CA GLY A 49 9.89 -0.64 -4.41
C GLY A 49 11.05 -0.11 -5.25
N ASN A 50 11.44 1.15 -5.02
CA ASN A 50 12.50 1.82 -5.77
C ASN A 50 13.83 1.05 -5.71
N ALA A 51 14.21 0.52 -4.54
CA ALA A 51 15.42 -0.27 -4.39
C ALA A 51 15.42 -1.54 -5.26
N ALA A 52 14.28 -2.22 -5.37
CA ALA A 52 14.14 -3.39 -6.24
C ALA A 52 14.17 -2.99 -7.72
N LYS A 53 13.52 -1.88 -8.09
CA LYS A 53 13.52 -1.35 -9.45
C LYS A 53 14.94 -1.07 -9.95
N ASN A 54 15.80 -0.52 -9.10
CA ASN A 54 17.20 -0.24 -9.43
C ASN A 54 18.02 -1.53 -9.72
N GLN A 55 17.57 -2.68 -9.22
CA GLN A 55 18.22 -3.97 -9.41
C GLN A 55 17.66 -4.80 -10.57
N MET A 56 16.62 -4.33 -11.27
CA MET A 56 15.97 -5.10 -12.34
C MET A 56 16.93 -5.55 -13.45
N ILE A 57 17.96 -4.74 -13.76
CA ILE A 57 18.94 -5.06 -14.81
C ILE A 57 20.08 -5.95 -14.28
N THR A 58 20.48 -5.78 -13.01
CA THR A 58 21.62 -6.51 -12.42
C THR A 58 21.19 -7.85 -11.82
N ASN A 59 19.98 -7.93 -11.26
CA ASN A 59 19.39 -9.11 -10.64
C ASN A 59 18.10 -9.54 -11.36
N THR A 60 18.18 -9.69 -12.68
CA THR A 60 17.03 -9.89 -13.58
C THR A 60 16.16 -11.11 -13.25
N ALA A 61 16.77 -12.27 -12.96
CA ALA A 61 16.04 -13.52 -12.74
C ALA A 61 15.33 -13.59 -11.38
N SER A 62 15.81 -12.84 -10.38
CA SER A 62 15.23 -12.77 -9.03
C SER A 62 14.54 -11.43 -8.73
N THR A 63 14.22 -10.63 -9.76
CA THR A 63 13.44 -9.41 -9.61
C THR A 63 12.07 -9.56 -10.27
N VAL A 64 11.04 -9.64 -9.43
CA VAL A 64 9.66 -9.91 -9.80
C VAL A 64 8.90 -8.58 -9.95
N SER A 65 8.32 -8.37 -11.13
CA SER A 65 7.47 -7.22 -11.50
C SER A 65 6.27 -7.70 -12.32
N HIS A 66 5.25 -6.87 -12.54
CA HIS A 66 4.06 -7.24 -13.34
C HIS A 66 3.22 -8.42 -12.79
N PHE A 67 3.43 -8.80 -11.52
CA PHE A 67 2.79 -9.97 -10.91
C PHE A 67 1.31 -9.74 -10.55
N LYS A 68 0.79 -8.51 -10.53
CA LYS A 68 -0.62 -8.22 -10.21
C LYS A 68 -1.61 -8.98 -11.13
N ARG A 69 -1.26 -9.18 -12.41
CA ARG A 69 -2.09 -9.92 -13.38
C ARG A 69 -2.20 -11.41 -13.06
N LEU A 70 -1.28 -11.94 -12.26
CA LEU A 70 -1.16 -13.36 -11.94
C LEU A 70 -1.98 -13.77 -10.71
N HIS A 71 -2.66 -12.83 -10.04
CA HIS A 71 -3.49 -13.11 -8.87
C HIS A 71 -4.55 -14.18 -9.15
N GLY A 72 -4.66 -15.17 -8.28
CA GLY A 72 -5.65 -16.25 -8.38
C GLY A 72 -5.48 -17.20 -9.56
N ARG A 73 -4.63 -16.90 -10.56
CA ARG A 73 -4.55 -17.62 -11.84
C ARG A 73 -3.99 -19.03 -11.67
N LEU A 74 -4.52 -19.94 -12.48
CA LEU A 74 -3.94 -21.26 -12.68
C LEU A 74 -2.70 -21.13 -13.57
N PHE A 75 -1.68 -21.95 -13.30
CA PHE A 75 -0.46 -21.96 -14.11
C PHE A 75 -0.76 -22.28 -15.59
N GLN A 76 -1.73 -23.15 -15.86
CA GLN A 76 -2.10 -23.58 -17.21
C GLN A 76 -2.99 -22.57 -17.97
N ASP A 77 -3.37 -21.45 -17.37
CA ASP A 77 -4.14 -20.40 -18.07
C ASP A 77 -3.35 -19.90 -19.29
N HIS A 78 -4.02 -19.82 -20.45
CA HIS A 78 -3.44 -19.34 -21.69
C HIS A 78 -2.84 -17.94 -21.54
N SER A 79 -3.48 -17.04 -20.79
CA SER A 79 -2.94 -15.69 -20.57
C SER A 79 -1.66 -15.72 -19.72
N VAL A 80 -1.55 -16.65 -18.77
CA VAL A 80 -0.33 -16.84 -17.96
C VAL A 80 0.79 -17.41 -18.81
N GLN A 81 0.51 -18.37 -19.69
CA GLN A 81 1.50 -18.93 -20.60
C GLN A 81 2.00 -17.90 -21.62
N ALA A 82 1.12 -17.03 -22.13
CA ALA A 82 1.50 -15.93 -23.00
C ALA A 82 2.40 -14.91 -22.28
N GLU A 83 2.02 -14.49 -21.07
CA GLU A 83 2.82 -13.53 -20.28
C GLU A 83 4.19 -14.12 -19.92
N LYS A 84 4.25 -15.42 -19.56
CA LYS A 84 5.48 -16.14 -19.20
C LYS A 84 6.59 -15.96 -20.24
N ALA A 85 6.27 -15.97 -21.54
CA ALA A 85 7.25 -15.84 -22.61
C ALA A 85 7.93 -14.46 -22.65
N SER A 86 7.32 -13.44 -22.03
CA SER A 86 7.83 -12.06 -22.00
C SER A 86 8.51 -11.68 -20.69
N LEU A 87 8.40 -12.51 -19.65
CA LEU A 87 8.92 -12.20 -18.32
C LEU A 87 10.39 -12.59 -18.18
N PRO A 88 11.20 -11.79 -17.48
CA PRO A 88 12.62 -12.07 -17.25
C PRO A 88 12.90 -13.11 -16.15
N TYR A 89 11.86 -13.58 -15.46
CA TYR A 89 11.92 -14.50 -14.32
C TYR A 89 10.98 -15.69 -14.54
N ASP A 90 11.23 -16.77 -13.81
CA ASP A 90 10.55 -18.05 -14.04
C ASP A 90 9.20 -18.13 -13.31
N LEU A 91 8.14 -18.41 -14.08
CA LEU A 91 6.85 -18.86 -13.55
C LEU A 91 6.81 -20.38 -13.44
N VAL A 92 6.30 -20.88 -12.31
CA VAL A 92 6.19 -22.31 -11.98
C VAL A 92 4.80 -22.66 -11.43
N PRO A 93 4.32 -23.91 -11.64
CA PRO A 93 3.10 -24.37 -10.97
C PRO A 93 3.38 -24.65 -9.48
N LEU A 94 2.44 -24.24 -8.63
CA LEU A 94 2.40 -24.61 -7.22
C LEU A 94 1.60 -25.90 -7.02
N ASN A 95 1.63 -26.44 -5.79
CA ASN A 95 0.96 -27.69 -5.43
C ASN A 95 -0.57 -27.65 -5.62
N ASP A 96 -1.17 -26.46 -5.60
CA ASP A 96 -2.60 -26.22 -5.84
C ASP A 96 -2.91 -25.90 -7.31
N GLY A 97 -1.93 -26.03 -8.22
CA GLY A 97 -2.07 -25.72 -9.63
C GLY A 97 -2.03 -24.23 -9.97
N LYS A 98 -2.00 -23.34 -8.97
CA LYS A 98 -1.85 -21.89 -9.17
C LYS A 98 -0.45 -21.53 -9.65
N VAL A 99 -0.33 -20.37 -10.26
CA VAL A 99 0.96 -19.82 -10.66
C VAL A 99 1.75 -19.32 -9.45
N GLY A 100 3.04 -19.62 -9.43
CA GLY A 100 4.02 -19.07 -8.51
C GLY A 100 5.26 -18.57 -9.27
N VAL A 101 6.14 -17.87 -8.55
CA VAL A 101 7.43 -17.37 -9.05
C VAL A 101 8.57 -18.17 -8.44
N LYS A 102 9.59 -18.47 -9.23
CA LYS A 102 10.82 -19.12 -8.79
C LYS A 102 11.96 -18.11 -8.80
N VAL A 103 12.63 -17.95 -7.66
CA VAL A 103 13.68 -16.94 -7.44
C VAL A 103 14.81 -17.50 -6.61
N MET A 104 16.01 -16.91 -6.70
CA MET A 104 17.11 -17.16 -5.78
C MET A 104 17.04 -16.17 -4.62
N TYR A 105 16.90 -16.65 -3.39
CA TYR A 105 16.85 -15.86 -2.17
C TYR A 105 17.72 -16.53 -1.11
N LEU A 106 18.59 -15.77 -0.44
CA LEU A 106 19.57 -16.31 0.52
C LEU A 106 20.39 -17.47 -0.08
N ASP A 107 20.79 -17.31 -1.34
CA ASP A 107 21.53 -18.28 -2.14
C ASP A 107 20.84 -19.65 -2.31
N GLN A 108 19.52 -19.70 -2.10
CA GLN A 108 18.69 -20.90 -2.28
C GLN A 108 17.54 -20.64 -3.25
N GLU A 109 17.12 -21.68 -3.97
CA GLU A 109 15.92 -21.61 -4.80
C GLU A 109 14.67 -21.58 -3.91
N HIS A 110 13.86 -20.56 -4.10
CA HIS A 110 12.56 -20.42 -3.45
C HIS A 110 11.43 -20.29 -4.46
N ARG A 111 10.27 -20.82 -4.08
CA ARG A 111 9.01 -20.69 -4.82
C ARG A 111 8.01 -19.91 -3.97
N PHE A 112 7.53 -18.80 -4.49
CA PHE A 112 6.54 -17.95 -3.82
C PHE A 112 5.25 -17.91 -4.61
N SER A 113 4.11 -17.93 -3.90
CA SER A 113 2.82 -17.62 -4.52
C SER A 113 2.71 -16.12 -4.81
N ILE A 114 1.82 -15.75 -5.73
CA ILE A 114 1.56 -14.35 -6.05
C ILE A 114 1.02 -13.60 -4.83
N GLU A 115 0.21 -14.25 -3.99
CA GLU A 115 -0.25 -13.69 -2.72
C GLU A 115 0.91 -13.37 -1.78
N GLN A 116 1.94 -14.22 -1.71
CA GLN A 116 3.13 -13.95 -0.91
C GLN A 116 3.91 -12.76 -1.46
N VAL A 117 4.15 -12.70 -2.78
CA VAL A 117 4.86 -11.56 -3.40
C VAL A 117 4.10 -10.24 -3.19
N THR A 118 2.78 -10.25 -3.39
CA THR A 118 1.93 -9.08 -3.12
C THR A 118 1.93 -8.73 -1.63
N ALA A 119 1.96 -9.70 -0.72
CA ALA A 119 2.07 -9.42 0.71
C ALA A 119 3.39 -8.72 1.07
N MET A 120 4.50 -9.09 0.42
CA MET A 120 5.79 -8.38 0.58
C MET A 120 5.66 -6.91 0.15
N LEU A 121 5.05 -6.67 -1.01
CA LEU A 121 4.77 -5.31 -1.48
C LEU A 121 3.88 -4.54 -0.51
N LEU A 122 2.79 -5.15 -0.03
CA LEU A 122 1.87 -4.54 0.94
C LEU A 122 2.56 -4.22 2.27
N THR A 123 3.49 -5.06 2.74
CA THR A 123 4.32 -4.73 3.91
C THR A 123 5.14 -3.47 3.66
N LYS A 124 5.77 -3.33 2.49
CA LYS A 124 6.51 -2.11 2.15
C LYS A 124 5.61 -0.87 2.10
N LEU A 125 4.42 -0.97 1.49
CA LEU A 125 3.46 0.15 1.44
C LEU A 125 2.95 0.51 2.84
N LYS A 126 2.74 -0.49 3.70
CA LYS A 126 2.41 -0.31 5.11
C LYS A 126 3.53 0.43 5.85
N ASP A 127 4.78 0.01 5.71
CA ASP A 127 5.93 0.66 6.37
C ASP A 127 6.05 2.14 5.95
N ILE A 128 5.83 2.45 4.67
CA ILE A 128 5.80 3.83 4.16
C ILE A 128 4.66 4.61 4.82
N ALA A 129 3.45 4.04 4.89
CA ALA A 129 2.32 4.69 5.53
C ALA A 129 2.56 4.94 7.04
N GLU A 130 3.13 3.96 7.75
CA GLU A 130 3.49 4.06 9.17
C GLU A 130 4.55 5.15 9.41
N ALA A 131 5.57 5.25 8.55
CA ALA A 131 6.58 6.31 8.62
C ALA A 131 5.98 7.71 8.39
N ASN A 132 5.00 7.85 7.49
CA ASN A 132 4.34 9.12 7.22
C ASN A 132 3.34 9.53 8.32
N LEU A 133 2.76 8.56 9.03
CA LEU A 133 1.76 8.79 10.08
C LEU A 133 2.33 8.77 11.50
N GLN A 134 3.53 8.22 11.69
CA GLN A 134 4.13 7.93 13.01
C GLN A 134 3.17 7.09 13.89
N LYS A 135 2.41 6.19 13.25
CA LYS A 135 1.38 5.33 13.86
C LYS A 135 1.31 4.00 13.15
N LYS A 136 1.03 2.93 13.90
CA LYS A 136 0.81 1.59 13.34
C LYS A 136 -0.42 1.56 12.43
N VAL A 137 -0.29 0.91 11.27
CA VAL A 137 -1.34 0.72 10.28
C VAL A 137 -1.83 -0.72 10.38
N VAL A 138 -3.14 -0.87 10.59
CA VAL A 138 -3.81 -2.17 10.71
C VAL A 138 -4.94 -2.28 9.70
N GLU A 139 -5.71 -1.21 9.51
CA GLU A 139 -6.86 -1.19 8.61
C GLU A 139 -6.52 -0.49 7.29
N CYS A 140 -6.99 -1.05 6.19
CA CYS A 140 -6.83 -0.44 4.88
C CYS A 140 -7.98 -0.74 3.92
N VAL A 141 -8.04 0.07 2.86
CA VAL A 141 -8.80 -0.23 1.64
C VAL A 141 -7.80 -0.37 0.50
N ILE A 142 -7.95 -1.42 -0.31
CA ILE A 142 -7.02 -1.76 -1.39
C ILE A 142 -7.75 -1.64 -2.73
N SER A 143 -7.14 -0.95 -3.69
CA SER A 143 -7.65 -0.81 -5.05
C SER A 143 -7.47 -2.10 -5.88
N ILE A 144 -8.44 -2.40 -6.72
CA ILE A 144 -8.39 -3.48 -7.70
C ILE A 144 -9.10 -3.07 -9.00
N PRO A 145 -8.71 -3.65 -10.14
CA PRO A 145 -9.44 -3.43 -11.38
C PRO A 145 -10.88 -3.93 -11.27
N SER A 146 -11.82 -3.22 -11.92
CA SER A 146 -13.24 -3.57 -11.88
C SER A 146 -13.49 -4.99 -12.40
N PHE A 147 -12.71 -5.41 -13.41
CA PHE A 147 -12.78 -6.72 -14.04
C PHE A 147 -12.16 -7.88 -13.25
N PHE A 148 -11.62 -7.66 -12.06
CA PHE A 148 -11.15 -8.76 -11.22
C PHE A 148 -12.32 -9.67 -10.83
N THR A 149 -12.15 -10.97 -11.09
CA THR A 149 -13.06 -12.03 -10.70
C THR A 149 -12.99 -12.33 -9.21
N ASP A 150 -13.89 -13.19 -8.71
CA ASP A 150 -13.96 -13.59 -7.30
C ASP A 150 -12.64 -14.25 -6.83
N SER A 151 -12.03 -15.07 -7.68
CA SER A 151 -10.74 -15.74 -7.41
C SER A 151 -9.59 -14.73 -7.27
N GLU A 152 -9.51 -13.77 -8.20
CA GLU A 152 -8.53 -12.67 -8.15
C GLU A 152 -8.73 -11.78 -6.91
N ARG A 153 -9.98 -11.43 -6.58
CA ARG A 153 -10.35 -10.64 -5.37
C ARG A 153 -9.93 -11.35 -4.08
N LYS A 154 -10.22 -12.64 -3.96
CA LYS A 154 -9.82 -13.45 -2.79
C LYS A 154 -8.31 -13.55 -2.66
N SER A 155 -7.59 -13.72 -3.77
CA SER A 155 -6.12 -13.73 -3.81
C SER A 155 -5.51 -12.44 -3.25
N VAL A 156 -6.09 -11.26 -3.57
CA VAL A 156 -5.66 -9.97 -2.99
C VAL A 156 -5.96 -9.88 -1.49
N LEU A 157 -7.12 -10.36 -1.04
CA LEU A 157 -7.45 -10.41 0.40
C LEU A 157 -6.52 -11.32 1.18
N ASP A 158 -6.13 -12.46 0.61
CA ASP A 158 -5.19 -13.37 1.24
C ASP A 158 -3.79 -12.74 1.33
N ALA A 159 -3.35 -11.99 0.31
CA ALA A 159 -2.13 -11.19 0.39
C ALA A 159 -2.18 -10.15 1.52
N ALA A 160 -3.32 -9.46 1.69
CA ALA A 160 -3.50 -8.50 2.77
C ALA A 160 -3.43 -9.18 4.16
N LYS A 161 -4.08 -10.34 4.32
CA LYS A 161 -3.99 -11.14 5.56
C LYS A 161 -2.56 -11.56 5.86
N ILE A 162 -1.81 -12.05 4.86
CA ILE A 162 -0.41 -12.46 5.02
C ILE A 162 0.45 -11.27 5.50
N ALA A 163 0.22 -10.07 4.95
CA ALA A 163 0.88 -8.82 5.34
C ALA A 163 0.43 -8.27 6.71
N GLY A 164 -0.51 -8.92 7.39
CA GLY A 164 -1.06 -8.46 8.68
C GLY A 164 -1.91 -7.20 8.57
N LEU A 165 -2.58 -7.01 7.42
CA LEU A 165 -3.51 -5.91 7.17
C LEU A 165 -4.95 -6.43 7.19
N ASN A 166 -5.82 -5.74 7.92
CA ASN A 166 -7.26 -5.91 7.86
C ASN A 166 -7.81 -5.07 6.69
N CYS A 167 -8.03 -5.71 5.55
CA CYS A 167 -8.64 -5.06 4.39
C CYS A 167 -10.15 -4.90 4.62
N LEU A 168 -10.59 -3.69 4.95
CA LEU A 168 -12.00 -3.38 5.24
C LEU A 168 -12.88 -3.52 4.00
N LYS A 169 -12.33 -3.19 2.82
CA LYS A 169 -13.00 -3.29 1.53
C LYS A 169 -11.98 -3.34 0.40
N LEU A 170 -12.23 -4.20 -0.59
CA LEU A 170 -11.61 -4.05 -1.91
C LEU A 170 -12.42 -3.03 -2.71
N MET A 171 -11.75 -2.03 -3.25
CA MET A 171 -12.36 -0.93 -3.97
C MET A 171 -12.02 -1.03 -5.45
N ASN A 172 -13.02 -0.97 -6.35
CA ASN A 172 -12.74 -0.87 -7.78
C ASN A 172 -12.02 0.46 -8.08
N ASP A 173 -10.97 0.44 -8.91
CA ASP A 173 -10.15 1.61 -9.24
C ASP A 173 -11.02 2.80 -9.70
N SER A 174 -11.93 2.55 -10.65
CA SER A 174 -12.84 3.55 -11.21
C SER A 174 -13.85 4.09 -10.18
N THR A 175 -14.31 3.26 -9.25
CA THR A 175 -15.21 3.68 -8.16
C THR A 175 -14.47 4.55 -7.15
N ALA A 176 -13.19 4.25 -6.88
CA ALA A 176 -12.34 5.08 -6.02
C ALA A 176 -12.16 6.49 -6.60
N VAL A 177 -11.90 6.57 -7.91
CA VAL A 177 -11.79 7.83 -8.66
C VAL A 177 -13.12 8.60 -8.61
N ALA A 178 -14.23 7.90 -8.85
CA ALA A 178 -15.56 8.50 -8.80
C ALA A 178 -15.93 9.02 -7.40
N LEU A 179 -15.53 8.31 -6.33
CA LEU A 179 -15.70 8.78 -4.95
C LEU A 179 -14.88 10.04 -4.68
N ASN A 180 -13.61 10.05 -5.07
CA ASN A 180 -12.74 11.21 -4.92
C ASN A 180 -13.30 12.43 -5.66
N TYR A 181 -13.86 12.23 -6.85
CA TYR A 181 -14.59 13.28 -7.57
C TYR A 181 -15.85 13.73 -6.83
N GLY A 182 -16.74 12.79 -6.51
CA GLY A 182 -18.09 13.10 -6.03
C GLY A 182 -18.12 13.77 -4.67
N ILE A 183 -17.21 13.42 -3.76
CA ILE A 183 -17.23 13.96 -2.39
C ILE A 183 -16.83 15.45 -2.35
N TYR A 184 -15.94 15.88 -3.25
CA TYR A 184 -15.45 17.25 -3.36
C TYR A 184 -16.22 18.08 -4.39
N LYS A 185 -17.05 17.47 -5.25
CA LYS A 185 -17.79 18.21 -6.26
C LYS A 185 -18.93 19.01 -5.64
N GLU A 186 -18.87 20.33 -5.86
CA GLU A 186 -19.94 21.25 -5.48
C GLU A 186 -21.05 21.32 -6.53
N GLY A 187 -22.24 21.75 -6.13
CA GLY A 187 -23.38 21.91 -7.03
C GLY A 187 -23.91 20.60 -7.63
N LEU A 188 -23.74 19.47 -6.94
CA LEU A 188 -24.40 18.22 -7.34
C LEU A 188 -25.93 18.32 -7.14
N PRO A 189 -26.74 17.77 -8.06
CA PRO A 189 -28.20 17.82 -7.98
C PRO A 189 -28.73 17.23 -6.66
N GLY A 190 -29.89 17.70 -6.21
CA GLY A 190 -30.60 17.12 -5.07
C GLY A 190 -30.93 15.63 -5.29
N CYS A 191 -31.29 14.89 -4.24
CA CYS A 191 -31.65 13.47 -4.36
C CYS A 191 -32.90 13.22 -5.21
N ASP A 192 -33.79 14.21 -5.31
CA ASP A 192 -35.03 14.17 -6.07
C ASP A 192 -34.88 14.73 -7.50
N GLU A 193 -33.70 15.25 -7.83
CA GLU A 193 -33.38 15.78 -9.15
C GLU A 193 -32.69 14.72 -10.02
N ASN A 194 -32.74 14.92 -11.34
CA ASN A 194 -32.03 14.05 -12.27
C ASN A 194 -30.52 14.05 -11.95
N PRO A 195 -29.89 12.88 -11.85
CA PRO A 195 -28.50 12.78 -11.49
C PRO A 195 -27.60 13.39 -12.55
N LYS A 196 -26.47 13.93 -12.11
CA LYS A 196 -25.39 14.34 -13.01
C LYS A 196 -24.61 13.10 -13.45
N ILE A 197 -24.60 12.83 -14.77
CA ILE A 197 -23.89 11.69 -15.33
C ILE A 197 -22.45 12.08 -15.69
N VAL A 198 -21.47 11.34 -15.22
CA VAL A 198 -20.04 11.56 -15.48
C VAL A 198 -19.40 10.25 -15.91
N ALA A 199 -18.61 10.29 -16.98
CA ALA A 199 -17.80 9.16 -17.41
C ALA A 199 -16.36 9.31 -16.87
N PHE A 200 -15.82 8.24 -16.31
CA PHE A 200 -14.42 8.15 -15.89
C PHE A 200 -13.70 7.18 -16.81
N VAL A 201 -12.58 7.62 -17.39
CA VAL A 201 -11.74 6.79 -18.26
C VAL A 201 -10.37 6.68 -17.61
N ASP A 202 -10.01 5.47 -17.19
CA ASP A 202 -8.74 5.14 -16.57
C ASP A 202 -7.91 4.28 -17.51
N MET A 203 -6.75 4.79 -17.94
CA MET A 203 -5.79 4.02 -18.71
C MET A 203 -4.44 3.99 -18.00
N GLY A 204 -4.18 2.89 -17.30
CA GLY A 204 -2.96 2.67 -16.54
C GLY A 204 -1.85 2.01 -17.36
N HIS A 205 -0.99 1.26 -16.67
CA HIS A 205 0.11 0.53 -17.31
C HIS A 205 -0.36 -0.65 -18.16
N SER A 206 -1.44 -1.34 -17.76
CA SER A 206 -1.77 -2.65 -18.35
C SER A 206 -3.23 -2.83 -18.76
N ALA A 207 -4.10 -1.87 -18.45
CA ALA A 207 -5.53 -1.97 -18.74
C ALA A 207 -6.17 -0.59 -18.93
N LEU A 208 -7.26 -0.60 -19.70
CA LEU A 208 -8.18 0.51 -19.92
C LEU A 208 -9.51 0.15 -19.25
N GLN A 209 -10.03 1.04 -18.41
CA GLN A 209 -11.29 0.88 -17.70
C GLN A 209 -12.15 2.13 -17.91
N VAL A 210 -13.44 1.93 -18.17
CA VAL A 210 -14.42 3.00 -18.36
C VAL A 210 -15.55 2.75 -17.37
N SER A 211 -15.96 3.78 -16.65
CA SER A 211 -17.08 3.73 -15.71
C SER A 211 -17.99 4.91 -15.93
N VAL A 212 -19.29 4.65 -16.13
CA VAL A 212 -20.31 5.69 -16.21
C VAL A 212 -21.04 5.75 -14.88
N CYS A 213 -21.03 6.93 -14.26
CA CYS A 213 -21.50 7.13 -12.89
C CYS A 213 -22.57 8.22 -12.83
N ALA A 214 -23.57 8.00 -11.99
CA ALA A 214 -24.62 8.95 -11.66
C ALA A 214 -24.35 9.56 -10.28
N PHE A 215 -24.38 10.90 -10.20
CA PHE A 215 -24.18 11.65 -8.96
C PHE A 215 -25.40 12.48 -8.58
N ASN A 216 -25.79 12.36 -7.32
CA ASN A 216 -26.62 13.32 -6.59
C ASN A 216 -25.84 13.78 -5.35
N LYS A 217 -26.34 14.80 -4.65
CA LYS A 217 -25.73 15.31 -3.41
C LYS A 217 -25.59 14.18 -2.40
N GLY A 218 -24.34 13.84 -2.04
CA GLY A 218 -24.04 12.77 -1.09
C GLY A 218 -24.27 11.35 -1.61
N LYS A 219 -24.41 11.13 -2.93
CA LYS A 219 -24.68 9.81 -3.50
C LYS A 219 -23.97 9.59 -4.84
N LEU A 220 -23.27 8.47 -4.95
CA LEU A 220 -22.67 7.93 -6.16
C LEU A 220 -23.30 6.57 -6.48
N LYS A 221 -23.76 6.40 -7.72
CA LYS A 221 -24.16 5.10 -8.27
C LYS A 221 -23.36 4.83 -9.56
N VAL A 222 -22.62 3.73 -9.59
CA VAL A 222 -22.03 3.21 -10.83
C VAL A 222 -23.14 2.60 -11.68
N LEU A 223 -23.31 3.09 -12.92
CA LEU A 223 -24.32 2.60 -13.85
C LEU A 223 -23.80 1.43 -14.68
N SER A 224 -22.55 1.55 -15.15
CA SER A 224 -21.89 0.51 -15.93
C SER A 224 -20.38 0.62 -15.79
N THR A 225 -19.71 -0.50 -16.02
CA THR A 225 -18.26 -0.54 -16.24
C THR A 225 -17.94 -1.40 -17.47
N ALA A 226 -16.99 -0.95 -18.27
CA ALA A 226 -16.42 -1.71 -19.36
C ALA A 226 -14.91 -1.55 -19.37
N PHE A 227 -14.19 -2.46 -20.01
CA PHE A 227 -12.74 -2.50 -19.91
C PHE A 227 -12.12 -3.24 -21.10
N ASP A 228 -10.85 -2.92 -21.36
CA ASP A 228 -9.93 -3.76 -22.09
C ASP A 228 -8.77 -4.11 -21.14
N PRO A 229 -8.70 -5.36 -20.65
CA PRO A 229 -7.72 -5.74 -19.65
C PRO A 229 -6.32 -5.92 -20.26
N TYR A 230 -6.15 -5.79 -21.58
CA TYR A 230 -4.90 -5.97 -22.33
C TYR A 230 -4.59 -4.73 -23.20
N LEU A 231 -4.93 -3.55 -22.70
CA LEU A 231 -4.67 -2.28 -23.36
C LEU A 231 -4.26 -1.23 -22.32
N GLY A 232 -2.96 -0.98 -22.19
CA GLY A 232 -2.39 0.03 -21.30
C GLY A 232 -1.05 0.55 -21.82
N GLY A 233 -0.37 1.35 -21.00
CA GLY A 233 0.93 1.93 -21.34
C GLY A 233 2.00 0.93 -21.79
N LYS A 234 2.00 -0.30 -21.25
CA LYS A 234 2.90 -1.42 -21.60
C LYS A 234 2.79 -1.79 -23.07
N ASP A 235 1.57 -1.80 -23.61
CA ASP A 235 1.33 -2.22 -24.99
C ASP A 235 1.90 -1.21 -26.00
N PHE A 236 1.87 0.08 -25.65
CA PHE A 236 2.55 1.13 -26.41
C PHE A 236 4.08 1.04 -26.30
N ASP A 237 4.60 0.70 -25.11
CA ASP A 237 6.03 0.45 -24.93
C ASP A 237 6.49 -0.72 -25.81
N GLN A 238 5.68 -1.78 -25.87
CA GLN A 238 5.96 -2.97 -26.66
C GLN A 238 6.06 -2.67 -28.17
N LYS A 239 5.20 -1.80 -28.72
CA LYS A 239 5.29 -1.36 -30.13
C LYS A 239 6.63 -0.68 -30.43
N LEU A 240 7.11 0.17 -29.51
CA LEU A 240 8.42 0.80 -29.62
C LEU A 240 9.56 -0.22 -29.51
N VAL A 241 9.48 -1.14 -28.55
CA VAL A 241 10.48 -2.20 -28.37
C VAL A 241 10.58 -3.07 -29.62
N GLU A 242 9.45 -3.46 -30.22
CA GLU A 242 9.42 -4.26 -31.45
C GLU A 242 10.04 -3.51 -32.63
N TYR A 243 9.72 -2.23 -32.78
CA TYR A 243 10.31 -1.36 -33.80
C TYR A 243 11.84 -1.30 -33.66
N PHE A 244 12.35 -0.97 -32.47
CA PHE A 244 13.79 -0.85 -32.24
C PHE A 244 14.52 -2.19 -32.27
N CYS A 245 13.87 -3.30 -31.87
CA CYS A 245 14.44 -4.63 -32.07
C CYS A 245 14.66 -4.92 -33.56
N ALA A 246 13.69 -4.60 -34.42
CA ALA A 246 13.81 -4.79 -35.85
C ALA A 246 14.89 -3.86 -36.46
N GLU A 247 14.91 -2.60 -36.04
CA GLU A 247 15.93 -1.62 -36.47
C GLU A 247 17.33 -2.08 -36.07
N PHE A 248 17.55 -2.51 -34.83
CA PHE A 248 18.87 -2.93 -34.34
C PHE A 248 19.32 -4.24 -34.95
N LYS A 249 18.40 -5.15 -35.23
CA LYS A 249 18.69 -6.36 -36.01
C LYS A 249 19.14 -6.03 -37.43
N SER A 250 18.54 -5.02 -38.06
CA SER A 250 18.91 -4.58 -39.41
C SER A 250 20.25 -3.83 -39.44
N LYS A 251 20.36 -2.79 -38.61
CA LYS A 251 21.46 -1.81 -38.58
C LYS A 251 22.71 -2.32 -37.87
N TYR A 252 22.55 -2.97 -36.72
CA TYR A 252 23.67 -3.42 -35.87
C TYR A 252 23.90 -4.93 -35.89
N LYS A 253 23.01 -5.69 -36.56
CA LYS A 253 23.01 -7.17 -36.59
C LYS A 253 22.89 -7.81 -35.20
N MET A 254 22.16 -7.14 -34.30
CA MET A 254 21.98 -7.57 -32.91
C MET A 254 20.63 -8.24 -32.70
N ASP A 255 20.59 -9.40 -32.04
CA ASP A 255 19.35 -10.06 -31.64
C ASP A 255 19.02 -9.77 -30.17
N VAL A 256 18.40 -8.62 -29.94
CA VAL A 256 18.06 -8.13 -28.59
C VAL A 256 17.18 -9.12 -27.84
N LYS A 257 16.24 -9.78 -28.54
CA LYS A 257 15.26 -10.71 -27.95
C LYS A 257 15.92 -11.93 -27.30
N SER A 258 17.14 -12.27 -27.70
CA SER A 258 17.90 -13.39 -27.12
C SER A 258 18.47 -13.09 -25.74
N LYS A 259 18.52 -11.82 -25.30
CA LYS A 259 19.15 -11.39 -24.04
C LYS A 259 18.17 -10.61 -23.17
N ALA A 260 17.72 -11.21 -22.06
CA ALA A 260 16.77 -10.60 -21.12
C ALA A 260 17.23 -9.23 -20.59
N ARG A 261 18.52 -9.07 -20.25
CA ARG A 261 19.07 -7.79 -19.77
C ARG A 261 18.98 -6.69 -20.85
N ALA A 262 19.26 -7.01 -22.11
CA ALA A 262 19.15 -6.06 -23.21
C ALA A 262 17.69 -5.68 -23.48
N MET A 263 16.77 -6.66 -23.46
CA MET A 263 15.33 -6.41 -23.56
C MET A 263 14.82 -5.48 -22.46
N LEU A 264 15.23 -5.68 -21.20
CA LEU A 264 14.83 -4.82 -20.09
C LEU A 264 15.36 -3.39 -20.24
N ARG A 265 16.64 -3.24 -20.63
CA ARG A 265 17.24 -1.92 -20.89
C ARG A 265 16.49 -1.19 -22.01
N LEU A 266 16.23 -1.87 -23.13
CA LEU A 266 15.47 -1.29 -24.24
C LEU A 266 14.06 -0.91 -23.81
N THR A 267 13.37 -1.76 -23.05
CA THR A 267 12.01 -1.48 -22.56
C THR A 267 11.97 -0.23 -21.68
N GLN A 268 12.95 -0.05 -20.78
CA GLN A 268 13.04 1.16 -19.94
C GLN A 268 13.28 2.42 -20.77
N GLU A 269 14.12 2.36 -21.80
CA GLU A 269 14.36 3.50 -22.69
C GLU A 269 13.16 3.80 -23.60
N CYS A 270 12.45 2.77 -24.09
CA CYS A 270 11.20 2.93 -24.81
C CYS A 270 10.10 3.57 -23.95
N GLU A 271 9.99 3.18 -22.67
CA GLU A 271 9.04 3.81 -21.74
C GLU A 271 9.36 5.30 -21.53
N LYS A 272 10.64 5.66 -21.35
CA LYS A 272 11.08 7.05 -21.25
C LYS A 272 10.76 7.82 -22.53
N LEU A 273 11.08 7.24 -23.68
CA LEU A 273 10.83 7.83 -25.00
C LEU A 273 9.33 8.09 -25.21
N LYS A 274 8.46 7.12 -24.89
CA LYS A 274 6.99 7.29 -24.93
C LYS A 274 6.54 8.49 -24.10
N LYS A 275 7.03 8.61 -22.85
CA LYS A 275 6.68 9.73 -21.96
C LYS A 275 7.14 11.07 -22.50
N LEU A 276 8.35 11.14 -23.06
CA LEU A 276 8.87 12.36 -23.69
C LEU A 276 8.03 12.77 -24.90
N MET A 277 7.58 11.81 -25.71
CA MET A 277 6.71 12.06 -26.86
C MET A 277 5.31 12.57 -26.49
N SER A 278 4.81 12.32 -25.28
CA SER A 278 3.57 12.95 -24.81
C SER A 278 3.67 14.48 -24.73
N SER A 279 4.85 15.02 -24.42
CA SER A 279 5.09 16.46 -24.32
C SER A 279 5.72 17.06 -25.59
N ASN A 280 6.61 16.33 -26.26
CA ASN A 280 7.35 16.79 -27.44
C ASN A 280 6.90 16.05 -28.72
N SER A 281 6.64 16.78 -29.81
CA SER A 281 6.24 16.22 -31.11
C SER A 281 7.40 15.98 -32.07
N THR A 282 8.57 16.57 -31.82
CA THR A 282 9.75 16.52 -32.69
C THR A 282 10.52 15.21 -32.54
N ASP A 283 11.56 15.01 -33.37
CA ASP A 283 12.45 13.85 -33.29
C ASP A 283 13.16 13.83 -31.92
N ILE A 284 13.04 12.72 -31.21
CA ILE A 284 13.70 12.43 -29.94
C ILE A 284 14.66 11.26 -30.15
N LEU A 285 15.90 11.43 -29.69
CA LEU A 285 16.94 10.41 -29.82
C LEU A 285 16.79 9.35 -28.74
N LEU A 286 17.02 8.09 -29.12
CA LEU A 286 17.21 6.97 -28.21
C LEU A 286 18.66 6.54 -28.33
N ASN A 287 19.43 6.74 -27.27
CA ASN A 287 20.85 6.38 -27.20
C ASN A 287 21.06 5.44 -26.01
N ILE A 288 21.62 4.26 -26.27
CA ILE A 288 21.94 3.29 -25.21
C ILE A 288 23.39 2.85 -25.38
N GLU A 289 24.21 3.26 -24.42
CA GLU A 289 25.64 2.94 -24.39
C GLU A 289 25.89 1.50 -23.93
N CYS A 290 26.92 0.85 -24.47
CA CYS A 290 27.33 -0.51 -24.14
C CYS A 290 26.12 -1.46 -24.08
N PHE A 291 25.24 -1.39 -25.07
CA PHE A 291 23.92 -2.02 -25.02
C PHE A 291 24.02 -3.55 -25.03
N MET A 292 24.82 -4.08 -25.96
CA MET A 292 25.15 -5.50 -26.09
C MET A 292 26.45 -5.62 -26.90
N ASP A 293 27.27 -6.63 -26.61
CA ASP A 293 28.57 -6.87 -27.26
C ASP A 293 29.47 -5.61 -27.34
N ASP A 294 29.48 -4.81 -26.27
CA ASP A 294 30.20 -3.52 -26.15
C ASP A 294 29.89 -2.50 -27.27
N LYS A 295 28.73 -2.62 -27.92
CA LYS A 295 28.26 -1.69 -28.94
C LYS A 295 27.19 -0.76 -28.40
N ASP A 296 27.32 0.50 -28.75
CA ASP A 296 26.30 1.51 -28.55
C ASP A 296 25.22 1.40 -29.64
N VAL A 297 23.98 1.66 -29.27
CA VAL A 297 22.87 1.75 -30.22
C VAL A 297 22.27 3.15 -30.19
N CYS A 298 21.96 3.66 -31.37
CA CYS A 298 21.31 4.94 -31.57
C CYS A 298 20.14 4.77 -32.54
N GLY A 299 18.99 5.28 -32.13
CA GLY A 299 17.77 5.38 -32.90
C GLY A 299 17.09 6.73 -32.68
N LYS A 300 16.00 6.97 -33.40
CA LYS A 300 15.17 8.17 -33.20
C LYS A 300 13.70 7.84 -33.40
N MET A 301 12.83 8.58 -32.72
CA MET A 301 11.39 8.49 -32.86
C MET A 301 10.75 9.86 -32.71
N ASN A 302 9.64 10.09 -33.41
CA ASN A 302 8.79 11.26 -33.18
C ASN A 302 7.36 10.81 -32.93
N ARG A 303 6.54 11.73 -32.41
CA ARG A 303 5.15 11.43 -32.02
C ARG A 303 4.33 10.91 -33.20
N ALA A 304 4.44 11.52 -34.38
CA ALA A 304 3.64 11.13 -35.54
C ALA A 304 3.91 9.68 -35.94
N LYS A 305 5.20 9.27 -35.99
CA LYS A 305 5.54 7.88 -36.31
C LYS A 305 5.13 6.92 -35.20
N PHE A 306 5.28 7.31 -33.94
CA PHE A 306 4.83 6.49 -32.81
C PHE A 306 3.31 6.27 -32.83
N GLU A 307 2.51 7.30 -33.10
CA GLU A 307 1.06 7.19 -33.20
C GLU A 307 0.64 6.33 -34.40
N GLU A 308 1.35 6.40 -35.53
CA GLU A 308 1.16 5.49 -36.67
C GLU A 308 1.43 4.02 -36.29
N LEU A 309 2.52 3.75 -35.56
CA LEU A 309 2.87 2.40 -35.08
C LEU A 309 1.84 1.81 -34.10
N CYS A 310 1.09 2.67 -33.42
CA CYS A 310 0.12 2.30 -32.40
C CYS A 310 -1.34 2.48 -32.85
N ALA A 311 -1.59 2.65 -34.16
CA ALA A 311 -2.92 2.93 -34.68
C ALA A 311 -3.96 1.86 -34.26
N ASP A 312 -3.56 0.59 -34.24
CA ASP A 312 -4.39 -0.54 -33.79
C ASP A 312 -4.75 -0.44 -32.30
N LEU A 313 -3.81 -0.03 -31.45
CA LEU A 313 -4.06 0.18 -30.02
C LEU A 313 -4.97 1.38 -29.76
N ILE A 314 -4.79 2.46 -30.53
CA ILE A 314 -5.62 3.68 -30.43
C ILE A 314 -7.06 3.38 -30.85
N GLU A 315 -7.26 2.58 -31.89
CA GLU A 315 -8.60 2.16 -32.34
C GLU A 315 -9.33 1.33 -31.27
N ARG A 316 -8.63 0.41 -30.61
CA ARG A 316 -9.19 -0.43 -29.53
C ARG A 316 -9.74 0.36 -28.34
N VAL A 317 -9.30 1.61 -28.12
CA VAL A 317 -9.85 2.50 -27.08
C VAL A 317 -11.36 2.69 -27.22
N MET A 318 -11.90 2.63 -28.45
CA MET A 318 -13.32 2.85 -28.72
C MET A 318 -14.22 1.76 -28.12
N VAL A 319 -13.76 0.52 -28.04
CA VAL A 319 -14.62 -0.62 -27.67
C VAL A 319 -15.12 -0.49 -26.24
N PRO A 320 -14.26 -0.26 -25.21
CA PRO A 320 -14.75 -0.03 -23.85
C PRO A 320 -15.60 1.23 -23.71
N LEU A 321 -15.31 2.29 -24.47
CA LEU A 321 -16.08 3.53 -24.42
C LEU A 321 -17.52 3.32 -24.91
N MET A 322 -17.70 2.69 -26.07
CA MET A 322 -19.02 2.35 -26.61
C MET A 322 -19.79 1.43 -25.67
N THR A 323 -19.13 0.36 -25.23
CA THR A 323 -19.72 -0.65 -24.36
C THR A 323 -20.22 -0.05 -23.04
N ALA A 324 -19.44 0.83 -22.40
CA ALA A 324 -19.85 1.45 -21.14
C ALA A 324 -21.09 2.33 -21.30
N VAL A 325 -21.15 3.15 -22.35
CA VAL A 325 -22.30 4.05 -22.60
C VAL A 325 -23.55 3.25 -22.95
N GLU A 326 -23.43 2.24 -23.80
CA GLU A 326 -24.54 1.35 -24.16
C GLU A 326 -25.10 0.63 -22.93
N GLN A 327 -24.23 0.03 -22.11
CA GLN A 327 -24.63 -0.68 -20.89
C GLN A 327 -25.22 0.24 -19.82
N ALA A 328 -24.81 1.52 -19.78
CA ALA A 328 -25.41 2.51 -18.89
C ALA A 328 -26.80 2.96 -19.36
N GLN A 329 -27.20 2.63 -20.59
CA GLN A 329 -28.46 3.05 -21.22
C GLN A 329 -28.63 4.58 -21.21
N VAL A 330 -27.53 5.32 -21.40
CA VAL A 330 -27.53 6.79 -21.48
C VAL A 330 -27.14 7.23 -22.88
N ARG A 331 -27.62 8.39 -23.33
CA ARG A 331 -27.17 8.98 -24.58
C ARG A 331 -25.90 9.78 -24.33
N LEU A 332 -25.01 9.87 -25.33
CA LEU A 332 -23.77 10.64 -25.22
C LEU A 332 -23.99 12.09 -24.77
N GLN A 333 -25.09 12.72 -25.22
CA GLN A 333 -25.45 14.09 -24.83
C GLN A 333 -25.83 14.26 -23.36
N ASP A 334 -26.26 13.18 -22.69
CA ASP A 334 -26.66 13.20 -21.28
C ASP A 334 -25.42 13.16 -20.35
N ILE A 335 -24.24 12.79 -20.89
CA ILE A 335 -22.97 12.78 -20.17
C ILE A 335 -22.48 14.23 -19.98
N SER A 336 -22.44 14.64 -18.72
CA SER A 336 -22.14 16.01 -18.32
C SER A 336 -20.64 16.32 -18.24
N ALA A 337 -19.81 15.32 -18.00
CA ALA A 337 -18.35 15.45 -17.94
C ALA A 337 -17.67 14.11 -18.23
N VAL A 338 -16.44 14.19 -18.73
CA VAL A 338 -15.56 13.03 -18.98
C VAL A 338 -14.26 13.30 -18.24
N GLU A 339 -13.99 12.58 -17.17
CA GLU A 339 -12.74 12.71 -16.41
C GLU A 339 -11.76 11.60 -16.82
N ILE A 340 -10.51 11.96 -17.10
CA ILE A 340 -9.46 11.01 -17.45
C ILE A 340 -8.45 10.87 -16.30
N VAL A 341 -8.06 9.62 -16.00
CA VAL A 341 -7.02 9.28 -15.03
C VAL A 341 -6.13 8.15 -15.56
N GLY A 342 -5.04 7.84 -14.86
CA GLY A 342 -4.08 6.83 -15.30
C GLY A 342 -3.06 7.37 -16.31
N GLY A 343 -1.80 6.95 -16.15
CA GLY A 343 -0.66 7.54 -16.83
C GLY A 343 -0.68 7.47 -18.36
N ALA A 344 -1.34 6.47 -18.96
CA ALA A 344 -1.38 6.30 -20.42
C ALA A 344 -2.40 7.24 -21.11
N THR A 345 -3.34 7.83 -20.36
CA THR A 345 -4.24 8.87 -20.92
C THR A 345 -3.51 10.17 -21.28
N ARG A 346 -2.25 10.33 -20.85
CA ARG A 346 -1.36 11.43 -21.24
C ARG A 346 -0.86 11.32 -22.69
N ILE A 347 -1.09 10.21 -23.38
CA ILE A 347 -0.78 10.07 -24.81
C ILE A 347 -1.78 10.93 -25.61
N PRO A 348 -1.32 11.92 -26.41
CA PRO A 348 -2.21 12.84 -27.12
C PRO A 348 -3.25 12.16 -28.02
N ALA A 349 -2.87 11.14 -28.78
CA ALA A 349 -3.81 10.38 -29.61
C ALA A 349 -4.91 9.66 -28.80
N VAL A 350 -4.58 9.09 -27.64
CA VAL A 350 -5.57 8.46 -26.74
C VAL A 350 -6.55 9.51 -26.22
N LYS A 351 -6.04 10.66 -25.75
CA LYS A 351 -6.86 11.78 -25.28
C LYS A 351 -7.79 12.29 -26.39
N ALA A 352 -7.28 12.43 -27.60
CA ALA A 352 -8.03 12.87 -28.77
C ALA A 352 -9.14 11.87 -29.13
N GLN A 353 -8.87 10.57 -29.08
CA GLN A 353 -9.84 9.53 -29.37
C GLN A 353 -11.00 9.53 -28.35
N ILE A 354 -10.70 9.70 -27.05
CA ILE A 354 -11.71 9.82 -26.00
C ILE A 354 -12.58 11.07 -26.22
N SER A 355 -11.96 12.24 -26.45
CA SER A 355 -12.67 13.50 -26.70
C SER A 355 -13.58 13.40 -27.94
N LYS A 356 -13.06 12.79 -29.02
CA LYS A 356 -13.81 12.56 -30.27
C LYS A 356 -15.03 11.69 -30.06
N PHE A 357 -14.94 10.61 -29.28
CA PHE A 357 -16.07 9.72 -29.00
C PHE A 357 -17.19 10.45 -28.23
N PHE A 358 -16.84 11.13 -27.14
CA PHE A 358 -17.83 11.85 -26.31
C PHE A 358 -18.31 13.18 -26.92
N LYS A 359 -17.66 13.64 -28.00
CA LYS A 359 -17.90 14.95 -28.63
C LYS A 359 -17.81 16.09 -27.61
N ARG A 360 -16.88 15.97 -26.66
CA ARG A 360 -16.69 16.87 -25.53
C ARG A 360 -15.24 16.80 -25.07
N ASP A 361 -14.71 17.94 -24.63
CA ASP A 361 -13.39 17.98 -24.01
C ASP A 361 -13.34 17.14 -22.74
N VAL A 362 -12.21 16.44 -22.58
CA VAL A 362 -11.92 15.69 -21.37
C VAL A 362 -11.44 16.62 -20.27
N SER A 363 -11.86 16.32 -19.05
CA SER A 363 -11.51 17.01 -17.81
C SER A 363 -10.36 16.30 -17.11
N THR A 364 -9.52 17.09 -16.45
CA THR A 364 -8.38 16.63 -15.65
C THR A 364 -8.44 17.28 -14.26
N THR A 365 -9.64 17.33 -13.67
CA THR A 365 -9.84 18.00 -12.36
C THR A 365 -9.24 17.17 -11.21
N LEU A 366 -9.08 15.87 -11.44
CA LEU A 366 -8.44 14.93 -10.54
C LEU A 366 -6.96 14.78 -10.88
N ASN A 367 -6.13 14.55 -9.86
CA ASN A 367 -4.76 14.11 -10.08
C ASN A 367 -4.76 12.66 -10.59
N ALA A 368 -4.32 12.46 -11.84
CA ALA A 368 -4.38 11.17 -12.53
C ALA A 368 -3.60 10.03 -11.85
N ASP A 369 -2.57 10.33 -11.05
CA ASP A 369 -1.73 9.31 -10.38
C ASP A 369 -2.14 9.08 -8.91
N GLU A 370 -2.89 10.02 -8.30
CA GLU A 370 -3.24 9.95 -6.87
C GLU A 370 -4.72 9.67 -6.62
N ALA A 371 -5.59 9.81 -7.63
CA ALA A 371 -7.03 9.79 -7.46
C ALA A 371 -7.57 8.47 -6.88
N VAL A 372 -7.02 7.33 -7.32
CA VAL A 372 -7.42 6.00 -6.85
C VAL A 372 -7.07 5.84 -5.36
N ALA A 373 -5.83 6.14 -4.98
CA ALA A 373 -5.37 6.01 -3.59
C ALA A 373 -6.18 6.92 -2.65
N ARG A 374 -6.42 8.18 -3.05
CA ARG A 374 -7.23 9.12 -2.28
C ARG A 374 -8.67 8.65 -2.12
N GLY A 375 -9.27 8.10 -3.17
CA GLY A 375 -10.58 7.45 -3.12
C GLY A 375 -10.61 6.27 -2.14
N CYS A 376 -9.57 5.44 -2.13
CA CYS A 376 -9.45 4.34 -1.18
C CYS A 376 -9.33 4.85 0.27
N ALA A 377 -8.56 5.92 0.51
CA ALA A 377 -8.42 6.52 1.84
C ALA A 377 -9.74 7.14 2.33
N LEU A 378 -10.50 7.79 1.44
CA LEU A 378 -11.87 8.26 1.74
C LEU A 378 -12.77 7.11 2.15
N GLN A 379 -12.79 6.04 1.36
CA GLN A 379 -13.60 4.86 1.65
C GLN A 379 -13.20 4.21 2.98
N CYS A 380 -11.91 4.14 3.27
CA CYS A 380 -11.40 3.59 4.52
C CYS A 380 -11.81 4.48 5.71
N ALA A 381 -11.81 5.80 5.55
CA ALA A 381 -12.25 6.75 6.57
C ALA A 381 -13.76 6.64 6.84
N MET A 382 -14.57 6.40 5.80
CA MET A 382 -16.01 6.15 5.92
C MET A 382 -16.36 4.86 6.65
N LEU A 383 -15.50 3.85 6.57
CA LEU A 383 -15.69 2.56 7.24
C LEU A 383 -15.13 2.55 8.67
N SER A 384 -14.18 3.43 8.97
CA SER A 384 -13.53 3.46 10.28
C SER A 384 -14.39 4.23 11.29
N PRO A 385 -14.66 3.68 12.49
CA PRO A 385 -15.38 4.40 13.55
C PRO A 385 -14.56 5.56 14.14
N ALA A 386 -13.26 5.64 13.84
CA ALA A 386 -12.36 6.65 14.38
C ALA A 386 -12.50 8.03 13.72
N PHE A 387 -13.12 8.11 12.54
CA PHE A 387 -13.23 9.35 11.77
C PHE A 387 -14.69 9.67 11.47
N ARG A 388 -15.06 10.94 11.61
CA ARG A 388 -16.34 11.44 11.13
C ARG A 388 -16.11 12.13 9.80
N VAL A 389 -16.63 11.53 8.74
CA VAL A 389 -16.55 12.04 7.37
C VAL A 389 -17.92 12.52 6.91
N ARG A 390 -17.95 13.27 5.80
CA ARG A 390 -19.21 13.70 5.18
C ARG A 390 -20.01 12.46 4.73
N ASP A 391 -21.31 12.45 5.03
CA ASP A 391 -22.19 11.37 4.59
C ASP A 391 -22.20 11.30 3.07
N PHE A 392 -21.80 10.14 2.55
CA PHE A 392 -21.73 9.87 1.13
C PHE A 392 -22.07 8.39 0.87
N SER A 393 -23.11 8.12 0.10
CA SER A 393 -23.53 6.75 -0.23
C SER A 393 -22.90 6.31 -1.55
N ILE A 394 -22.36 5.09 -1.57
CA ILE A 394 -21.71 4.51 -2.75
C ILE A 394 -22.42 3.21 -3.09
N THR A 395 -22.98 3.14 -4.29
CA THR A 395 -23.48 1.90 -4.90
C THR A 395 -22.58 1.56 -6.08
N ASP A 396 -21.83 0.46 -5.96
CA ASP A 396 -20.97 -0.05 -7.02
C ASP A 396 -21.75 -1.01 -7.93
N ALA A 397 -21.12 -1.53 -8.98
CA ALA A 397 -21.69 -2.50 -9.90
C ALA A 397 -20.74 -3.68 -10.10
N ILE A 398 -21.28 -4.90 -10.20
CA ILE A 398 -20.48 -6.08 -10.60
C ILE A 398 -20.50 -6.25 -12.13
N PRO A 399 -19.35 -6.36 -12.79
CA PRO A 399 -19.30 -6.38 -14.26
C PRO A 399 -19.80 -7.68 -14.88
N PHE A 400 -19.78 -8.79 -14.15
CA PHE A 400 -20.06 -10.12 -14.69
C PHE A 400 -21.38 -10.66 -14.15
N PRO A 401 -22.24 -11.23 -15.03
CA PRO A 401 -23.45 -11.90 -14.60
C PRO A 401 -23.12 -13.20 -13.85
N VAL A 402 -23.84 -13.44 -12.76
CA VAL A 402 -23.68 -14.59 -11.86
C VAL A 402 -24.96 -15.40 -11.87
N SER A 403 -24.81 -16.71 -12.10
CA SER A 403 -25.89 -17.70 -12.06
C SER A 403 -25.63 -18.75 -10.99
N LEU A 404 -26.72 -19.43 -10.66
CA LEU A 404 -26.72 -20.63 -9.84
C LEU A 404 -27.06 -21.84 -10.70
N SER A 405 -26.42 -22.97 -10.44
CA SER A 405 -26.83 -24.26 -10.98
C SER A 405 -26.97 -25.32 -9.91
N TRP A 406 -27.97 -26.19 -10.07
CA TRP A 406 -28.24 -27.31 -9.17
C TRP A 406 -28.88 -28.47 -9.93
N THR A 407 -28.78 -29.67 -9.36
CA THR A 407 -29.43 -30.87 -9.92
C THR A 407 -30.92 -30.88 -9.58
N SER A 408 -31.79 -31.02 -10.58
CA SER A 408 -33.24 -31.11 -10.35
C SER A 408 -33.65 -32.54 -9.99
N GLU A 409 -34.49 -32.69 -8.95
CA GLU A 409 -35.15 -33.98 -8.65
C GLU A 409 -36.21 -34.38 -9.69
N ALA A 410 -36.68 -33.47 -10.55
CA ALA A 410 -37.78 -33.72 -11.49
C ALA A 410 -37.34 -34.24 -12.87
N ASP A 411 -36.17 -33.81 -13.36
CA ASP A 411 -35.77 -34.02 -14.77
C ASP A 411 -34.38 -34.69 -14.93
N GLU A 412 -33.73 -35.11 -13.85
CA GLU A 412 -32.30 -35.53 -13.80
C GLU A 412 -31.28 -34.54 -14.42
N GLY A 413 -31.74 -33.42 -14.99
CA GLY A 413 -30.94 -32.37 -15.59
C GLY A 413 -30.47 -31.30 -14.61
N LYS A 414 -29.47 -30.52 -15.03
CA LYS A 414 -29.01 -29.31 -14.32
C LYS A 414 -29.94 -28.14 -14.62
N SER A 415 -30.57 -27.60 -13.58
CA SER A 415 -31.30 -26.33 -13.66
C SER A 415 -30.34 -25.15 -13.46
N CYS A 416 -30.65 -24.01 -14.07
CA CYS A 416 -29.85 -22.78 -13.99
C CYS A 416 -30.74 -21.56 -13.72
N TYR A 417 -30.25 -20.60 -12.94
CA TYR A 417 -30.94 -19.34 -12.67
C TYR A 417 -29.95 -18.18 -12.53
N GLU A 418 -30.11 -17.12 -13.34
CA GLU A 418 -29.33 -15.89 -13.22
C GLU A 418 -29.78 -15.11 -12.00
N ILE A 419 -28.89 -14.99 -11.03
CA ILE A 419 -29.18 -14.31 -9.77
C ILE A 419 -28.79 -12.85 -9.81
N PHE A 420 -27.62 -12.52 -10.35
CA PHE A 420 -27.16 -11.14 -10.50
C PHE A 420 -26.77 -10.90 -11.94
N GLY A 421 -27.47 -10.02 -12.64
CA GLY A 421 -27.16 -9.69 -14.02
C GLY A 421 -25.88 -8.84 -14.16
N ARG A 422 -25.53 -8.54 -15.41
CA ARG A 422 -24.42 -7.63 -15.73
C ARG A 422 -24.66 -6.24 -15.12
N ASN A 423 -23.62 -5.63 -14.55
CA ASN A 423 -23.66 -4.35 -13.84
C ASN A 423 -24.67 -4.31 -12.67
N HIS A 424 -24.99 -5.46 -12.06
CA HIS A 424 -25.90 -5.49 -10.93
C HIS A 424 -25.33 -4.67 -9.75
N PRO A 425 -26.16 -3.86 -9.07
CA PRO A 425 -25.72 -3.09 -7.90
C PRO A 425 -25.10 -3.96 -6.81
N CYS A 426 -24.04 -3.45 -6.19
CA CYS A 426 -23.28 -4.08 -5.12
C CYS A 426 -23.02 -3.07 -3.98
N PRO A 427 -23.22 -3.46 -2.70
CA PRO A 427 -23.62 -4.79 -2.20
C PRO A 427 -25.09 -5.13 -2.46
N SER A 428 -25.42 -6.42 -2.56
CA SER A 428 -26.80 -6.89 -2.72
C SER A 428 -26.98 -8.33 -2.24
N ALA A 429 -28.21 -8.71 -1.85
CA ALA A 429 -28.56 -10.07 -1.49
C ALA A 429 -29.92 -10.45 -2.10
N LYS A 430 -30.03 -11.69 -2.58
CA LYS A 430 -31.28 -12.27 -3.08
C LYS A 430 -31.55 -13.58 -2.35
N MET A 431 -32.83 -13.79 -2.04
CA MET A 431 -33.32 -15.01 -1.40
C MET A 431 -34.03 -15.86 -2.46
N ILE A 432 -33.57 -17.09 -2.62
CA ILE A 432 -34.14 -18.04 -3.58
C ILE A 432 -34.76 -19.20 -2.80
N THR A 433 -35.96 -19.59 -3.22
CA THR A 433 -36.70 -20.69 -2.60
C THR A 433 -36.54 -21.95 -3.43
N PHE A 434 -36.10 -23.03 -2.78
CA PHE A 434 -36.04 -24.37 -3.37
C PHE A 434 -37.04 -25.29 -2.65
N TYR A 435 -37.56 -26.27 -3.37
CA TYR A 435 -38.38 -27.34 -2.79
C TYR A 435 -37.61 -28.65 -2.95
N ARG A 436 -37.12 -29.21 -1.83
CA ARG A 436 -36.24 -30.38 -1.83
C ARG A 436 -36.59 -31.35 -0.71
N SER A 437 -36.38 -32.62 -1.00
CA SER A 437 -36.52 -33.71 -0.02
C SER A 437 -35.17 -34.32 0.36
N LYS A 438 -34.13 -34.08 -0.45
CA LYS A 438 -32.78 -34.64 -0.27
C LYS A 438 -31.70 -33.55 -0.31
N PRO A 439 -30.51 -33.81 0.27
CA PRO A 439 -29.31 -33.00 0.09
C PRO A 439 -29.00 -32.72 -1.38
N PHE A 440 -28.50 -31.52 -1.67
CA PHE A 440 -28.08 -31.14 -3.02
C PHE A 440 -26.90 -30.17 -3.00
N VAL A 441 -26.21 -30.07 -4.13
CA VAL A 441 -25.10 -29.13 -4.35
C VAL A 441 -25.63 -27.93 -5.14
N LEU A 442 -25.35 -26.74 -4.64
CA LEU A 442 -25.61 -25.47 -5.30
C LEU A 442 -24.28 -24.89 -5.81
N GLU A 443 -24.09 -24.85 -7.12
CA GLU A 443 -22.92 -24.24 -7.74
C GLU A 443 -23.21 -22.77 -8.09
N VAL A 444 -22.23 -21.89 -7.85
CA VAL A 444 -22.27 -20.47 -8.24
C VAL A 444 -21.24 -20.27 -9.35
N PHE A 445 -21.60 -19.60 -10.44
CA PHE A 445 -20.71 -19.44 -11.58
C PHE A 445 -21.04 -18.19 -12.41
N TYR A 446 -20.07 -17.75 -13.20
CA TYR A 446 -20.23 -16.68 -14.19
C TYR A 446 -20.96 -17.18 -15.43
N SER A 447 -22.04 -16.50 -15.83
CA SER A 447 -22.93 -16.98 -16.90
C SER A 447 -22.41 -16.67 -18.31
N ASP A 448 -21.56 -15.65 -18.43
CA ASP A 448 -20.98 -15.21 -19.70
C ASP A 448 -19.45 -15.38 -19.67
N LEU A 449 -19.00 -16.55 -20.12
CA LEU A 449 -17.59 -16.92 -20.17
C LEU A 449 -16.80 -16.14 -21.22
N THR A 450 -17.46 -15.66 -22.27
CA THR A 450 -16.79 -14.92 -23.35
C THR A 450 -16.30 -13.55 -22.91
N SER A 451 -16.96 -12.98 -21.89
CA SER A 451 -16.60 -11.69 -21.32
C SER A 451 -15.56 -11.75 -20.19
N LEU A 452 -15.16 -12.95 -19.74
CA LEU A 452 -14.25 -13.10 -18.60
C LEU A 452 -12.78 -13.00 -19.03
N PRO A 453 -11.98 -12.11 -18.41
CA PRO A 453 -10.53 -12.10 -18.59
C PRO A 453 -9.83 -13.29 -17.93
N PHE A 454 -10.53 -13.99 -17.03
CA PHE A 454 -10.05 -15.10 -16.21
C PHE A 454 -10.87 -16.35 -16.55
N PRO A 455 -10.25 -17.48 -16.95
CA PRO A 455 -10.97 -18.60 -17.54
C PRO A 455 -11.77 -19.44 -16.55
N GLU A 456 -11.68 -19.19 -15.23
CA GLU A 456 -12.43 -19.93 -14.23
C GLU A 456 -13.88 -19.43 -14.15
N ALA A 457 -14.79 -20.24 -14.67
CA ALA A 457 -16.23 -19.99 -14.64
C ALA A 457 -16.82 -20.07 -13.23
N LYS A 458 -16.32 -20.99 -12.39
CA LYS A 458 -16.90 -21.29 -11.09
C LYS A 458 -16.47 -20.26 -10.06
N ILE A 459 -17.40 -19.85 -9.21
CA ILE A 459 -17.17 -18.94 -8.10
C ILE A 459 -17.11 -19.76 -6.80
N GLY A 460 -16.06 -19.54 -6.01
CA GLY A 460 -15.73 -20.39 -4.85
C GLY A 460 -14.66 -21.43 -5.18
N GLU A 461 -14.25 -22.24 -4.21
CA GLU A 461 -13.19 -23.26 -4.37
C GLU A 461 -13.65 -24.49 -5.19
N ASN A 462 -14.21 -24.27 -6.39
CA ASN A 462 -14.51 -25.24 -7.43
C ASN A 462 -15.55 -26.35 -7.15
N GLN A 463 -16.21 -26.38 -5.99
CA GLN A 463 -17.00 -27.56 -5.57
C GLN A 463 -18.45 -27.33 -5.12
N GLY A 464 -18.96 -26.10 -5.26
CA GLY A 464 -20.34 -25.75 -4.88
C GLY A 464 -20.60 -25.81 -3.36
N VAL A 465 -21.76 -25.32 -2.96
CA VAL A 465 -22.24 -25.32 -1.58
C VAL A 465 -23.17 -26.52 -1.39
N PHE A 466 -22.77 -27.44 -0.53
CA PHE A 466 -23.53 -28.64 -0.20
C PHE A 466 -24.47 -28.37 0.97
N LEU A 467 -25.76 -28.51 0.68
CA LEU A 467 -26.85 -28.30 1.61
C LEU A 467 -27.27 -29.65 2.20
N GLN A 468 -26.96 -29.87 3.48
CA GLN A 468 -27.28 -31.10 4.22
C GLN A 468 -28.45 -30.91 5.20
N ASN A 469 -28.86 -32.00 5.86
CA ASN A 469 -29.91 -32.04 6.88
C ASN A 469 -31.28 -31.53 6.40
N ILE A 470 -31.57 -31.74 5.11
CA ILE A 470 -32.88 -31.47 4.52
C ILE A 470 -33.79 -32.66 4.85
N GLN A 471 -34.87 -32.40 5.57
CA GLN A 471 -35.89 -33.38 5.90
C GLN A 471 -37.20 -33.00 5.20
N PRO A 472 -37.99 -33.97 4.69
CA PRO A 472 -39.34 -33.69 4.19
C PRO A 472 -40.24 -33.17 5.32
N GLN A 473 -41.34 -32.52 4.93
CA GLN A 473 -42.38 -32.11 5.88
C GLN A 473 -43.04 -33.33 6.53
N GLU A 474 -43.75 -33.15 7.65
CA GLU A 474 -44.46 -34.23 8.36
C GLU A 474 -45.48 -34.96 7.45
N ASN A 475 -46.03 -34.28 6.46
CA ASN A 475 -46.96 -34.82 5.47
C ASN A 475 -46.28 -35.54 4.28
N GLY A 476 -44.94 -35.67 4.28
CA GLY A 476 -44.16 -36.28 3.21
C GLY A 476 -43.86 -35.36 2.01
N GLU A 477 -44.33 -34.11 2.02
CA GLU A 477 -44.03 -33.14 0.97
C GLU A 477 -42.60 -32.59 1.05
N LYS A 478 -42.13 -32.02 -0.07
CA LYS A 478 -40.81 -31.40 -0.15
C LYS A 478 -40.71 -30.22 0.80
N ALA A 479 -39.61 -30.13 1.55
CA ALA A 479 -39.37 -28.98 2.42
C ALA A 479 -39.05 -27.72 1.61
N LYS A 480 -39.54 -26.59 2.12
CA LYS A 480 -39.30 -25.26 1.56
C LYS A 480 -37.99 -24.71 2.12
N LEU A 481 -37.00 -24.54 1.26
CA LEU A 481 -35.67 -24.05 1.60
C LEU A 481 -35.48 -22.63 1.09
N LYS A 482 -35.24 -21.68 1.99
CA LYS A 482 -34.88 -20.30 1.65
C LYS A 482 -33.37 -20.15 1.71
N VAL A 483 -32.72 -20.01 0.57
CA VAL A 483 -31.27 -19.82 0.45
C VAL A 483 -30.98 -18.36 0.12
N LYS A 484 -30.15 -17.71 0.94
CA LYS A 484 -29.71 -16.33 0.73
C LYS A 484 -28.34 -16.34 0.07
N VAL A 485 -28.26 -15.75 -1.12
CA VAL A 485 -27.02 -15.54 -1.85
C VAL A 485 -26.76 -14.05 -1.91
N GLN A 486 -25.53 -13.64 -1.65
CA GLN A 486 -25.16 -12.24 -1.56
C GLN A 486 -23.86 -11.94 -2.28
N VAL A 487 -23.77 -10.72 -2.79
CA VAL A 487 -22.53 -10.04 -3.16
C VAL A 487 -22.24 -8.97 -2.12
N ASN A 488 -21.09 -9.08 -1.45
CA ASN A 488 -20.71 -8.13 -0.41
C ASN A 488 -20.14 -6.84 -0.99
N ALA A 489 -19.79 -5.87 -0.14
CA ALA A 489 -19.28 -4.56 -0.59
C ALA A 489 -17.92 -4.63 -1.33
N SER A 490 -17.20 -5.74 -1.26
CA SER A 490 -15.95 -5.98 -2.01
C SER A 490 -16.19 -6.70 -3.35
N GLY A 491 -17.45 -6.97 -3.71
CA GLY A 491 -17.80 -7.70 -4.93
C GLY A 491 -17.62 -9.22 -4.84
N ILE A 492 -17.49 -9.78 -3.62
CA ILE A 492 -17.32 -11.22 -3.40
C ILE A 492 -18.69 -11.87 -3.26
N VAL A 493 -18.91 -12.94 -4.02
CA VAL A 493 -20.18 -13.67 -4.00
C VAL A 493 -20.09 -14.84 -3.01
N SER A 494 -21.14 -15.01 -2.20
CA SER A 494 -21.24 -16.09 -1.22
C SER A 494 -22.69 -16.52 -1.01
N VAL A 495 -22.88 -17.80 -0.68
CA VAL A 495 -24.13 -18.28 -0.09
C VAL A 495 -24.06 -18.02 1.41
N SER A 496 -24.83 -17.07 1.91
CA SER A 496 -24.69 -16.56 3.28
C SER A 496 -25.43 -17.40 4.31
N SER A 497 -26.61 -17.92 3.95
CA SER A 497 -27.43 -18.73 4.84
C SER A 497 -28.40 -19.59 4.03
N ALA A 498 -28.81 -20.72 4.61
CA ALA A 498 -29.93 -21.51 4.14
C ALA A 498 -30.83 -21.86 5.33
N THR A 499 -32.13 -21.64 5.18
CA THR A 499 -33.11 -21.90 6.22
C THR A 499 -34.21 -22.79 5.65
N MET A 500 -34.45 -23.93 6.31
CA MET A 500 -35.56 -24.81 6.05
C MET A 500 -36.78 -24.31 6.83
N VAL A 501 -37.94 -24.25 6.18
CA VAL A 501 -39.20 -23.88 6.82
C VAL A 501 -40.04 -25.15 6.99
N LEU A 502 -40.33 -25.53 8.23
CA LEU A 502 -41.20 -26.65 8.59
C LEU A 502 -42.57 -26.12 9.02
N ARG A 503 -43.63 -26.81 8.62
CA ARG A 503 -44.99 -26.54 9.11
C ARG A 503 -45.26 -27.48 10.27
N VAL A 504 -45.56 -26.93 11.45
CA VAL A 504 -45.94 -27.70 12.63
C VAL A 504 -47.40 -27.39 12.96
N SER A 505 -48.23 -28.41 13.09
CA SER A 505 -49.59 -28.30 13.63
C SER A 505 -49.52 -28.29 15.16
N SER A 506 -49.95 -27.20 15.81
CA SER A 506 -50.03 -27.14 17.26
C SER A 506 -51.31 -27.79 17.78
N ASN A 507 -51.20 -28.91 18.50
CA ASN A 507 -52.29 -29.40 19.35
C ASN A 507 -52.19 -28.68 20.71
N GLU A 508 -53.12 -27.78 21.01
CA GLU A 508 -53.29 -27.26 22.37
C GLU A 508 -53.81 -28.38 23.28
N SER A 509 -53.06 -28.71 24.35
CA SER A 509 -53.56 -29.53 25.45
C SER A 509 -52.85 -29.15 26.76
N GLU A 510 -53.70 -28.85 27.76
CA GLU A 510 -53.45 -28.62 29.20
C GLU A 510 -53.00 -27.20 29.63
N SER A 511 -53.64 -26.48 30.57
CA SER A 511 -54.84 -26.70 31.41
C SER A 511 -55.20 -25.40 32.20
N THR A 512 -56.49 -25.02 32.17
CA THR A 512 -57.38 -24.43 33.23
C THR A 512 -57.06 -23.11 33.98
N GLU A 513 -57.88 -22.07 33.76
CA GLU A 513 -58.82 -21.48 34.76
C GLU A 513 -59.87 -20.56 34.09
N ILE A 514 -61.07 -20.56 34.69
CA ILE A 514 -62.40 -20.30 34.11
C ILE A 514 -62.73 -18.81 33.92
N ASN A 515 -63.36 -18.44 32.79
CA ASN A 515 -64.60 -17.65 32.77
C ASN A 515 -65.28 -17.65 31.38
N GLU A 516 -66.60 -17.89 31.41
CA GLU A 516 -67.51 -18.09 30.29
C GLU A 516 -67.68 -16.86 29.37
N ILE A 517 -67.86 -17.09 28.06
CA ILE A 517 -69.04 -16.66 27.25
C ILE A 517 -68.98 -17.35 25.88
N ASN A 518 -70.13 -17.89 25.47
CA ASN A 518 -70.37 -18.61 24.21
C ASN A 518 -70.16 -17.76 22.94
N SER A 519 -69.44 -18.34 21.97
CA SER A 519 -69.79 -18.28 20.55
C SER A 519 -69.06 -19.37 19.76
N HIS A 520 -69.79 -20.08 18.90
CA HIS A 520 -69.27 -21.01 17.91
C HIS A 520 -68.39 -20.26 16.89
N GLU A 521 -67.08 -20.45 16.93
CA GLU A 521 -66.20 -20.23 15.78
C GLU A 521 -65.36 -21.49 15.54
N VAL A 522 -65.19 -21.78 14.25
CA VAL A 522 -64.45 -22.93 13.71
C VAL A 522 -63.01 -22.86 14.23
N ALA A 523 -62.51 -23.98 14.75
CA ALA A 523 -61.08 -24.12 15.03
C ALA A 523 -60.32 -24.07 13.70
N ASP A 524 -59.82 -22.90 13.32
CA ASP A 524 -58.82 -22.77 12.27
C ASP A 524 -57.51 -23.36 12.81
N ASP A 525 -57.03 -24.43 12.18
CA ASP A 525 -55.69 -24.97 12.40
C ASP A 525 -54.66 -23.85 12.19
N ILE A 526 -54.10 -23.32 13.28
CA ILE A 526 -53.01 -22.35 13.22
C ILE A 526 -51.75 -23.09 12.77
N ASN A 527 -51.46 -23.04 11.47
CA ASN A 527 -50.20 -23.54 10.92
C ASN A 527 -49.05 -22.62 11.34
N ILE A 528 -48.20 -23.08 12.27
CA ILE A 528 -47.00 -22.36 12.69
C ILE A 528 -45.84 -22.74 11.76
N GLU A 529 -45.27 -21.75 11.05
CA GLU A 529 -44.04 -21.94 10.27
C GLU A 529 -42.81 -21.81 11.18
N VAL A 530 -42.13 -22.91 11.49
CA VAL A 530 -40.87 -22.92 12.25
C VAL A 530 -39.68 -22.97 11.30
N GLY A 531 -38.76 -22.01 11.42
CA GLY A 531 -37.55 -21.95 10.60
C GLY A 531 -36.36 -22.65 11.27
N THR A 532 -35.79 -23.66 10.61
CA THR A 532 -34.56 -24.33 11.04
C THR A 532 -33.40 -23.92 10.14
N THR A 533 -32.34 -23.35 10.70
CA THR A 533 -31.12 -23.02 9.94
C THR A 533 -30.38 -24.29 9.53
N LEU A 534 -30.10 -24.43 8.23
CA LEU A 534 -29.33 -25.55 7.70
C LEU A 534 -27.83 -25.28 7.80
N CYS A 535 -27.05 -26.34 8.00
CA CYS A 535 -25.60 -26.29 7.91
C CYS A 535 -25.18 -26.14 6.44
N LEU A 536 -24.43 -25.08 6.15
CA LEU A 536 -23.80 -24.86 4.85
C LEU A 536 -22.43 -25.52 4.83
N PHE A 537 -22.32 -26.66 4.17
CA PHE A 537 -21.01 -27.28 3.94
C PHE A 537 -20.49 -26.82 2.60
N HIS A 538 -19.35 -26.15 2.58
CA HIS A 538 -18.58 -26.10 1.34
C HIS A 538 -17.98 -27.50 1.21
N ASN A 539 -18.17 -28.18 0.07
CA ASN A 539 -17.69 -29.56 -0.11
C ASN A 539 -16.20 -29.63 0.32
N HIS A 540 -15.97 -30.28 1.48
CA HIS A 540 -14.79 -30.27 2.35
C HIS A 540 -14.57 -29.07 3.30
N GLU A 541 -15.08 -29.18 4.54
CA GLU A 541 -14.61 -28.39 5.71
C GLU A 541 -13.09 -28.51 5.95
N CYS A 542 -12.42 -29.56 5.43
CA CYS A 542 -10.97 -29.68 5.49
C CYS A 542 -10.21 -28.60 4.70
N ILE A 543 -10.77 -28.00 3.64
CA ILE A 543 -10.02 -27.03 2.81
C ILE A 543 -9.95 -25.67 3.50
N ASN A 544 -11.01 -25.18 4.13
CA ASN A 544 -10.95 -23.94 4.93
C ASN A 544 -9.88 -24.02 6.03
N SER A 545 -9.76 -25.16 6.73
CA SER A 545 -8.70 -25.37 7.72
C SER A 545 -7.29 -25.34 7.11
N LYS A 546 -7.10 -25.96 5.93
CA LYS A 546 -5.82 -25.96 5.18
C LYS A 546 -5.48 -24.59 4.60
N THR A 547 -6.44 -23.84 4.09
CA THR A 547 -6.27 -22.48 3.56
C THR A 547 -5.91 -21.51 4.69
N ILE A 548 -6.56 -21.62 5.86
CA ILE A 548 -6.21 -20.85 7.06
C ILE A 548 -4.80 -21.23 7.53
N GLN A 549 -4.47 -22.52 7.66
CA GLN A 549 -3.13 -22.98 8.04
C GLN A 549 -2.05 -22.52 7.06
N LYS A 550 -2.32 -22.57 5.74
CA LYS A 550 -1.43 -22.06 4.69
C LYS A 550 -1.22 -20.55 4.85
N GLY A 551 -2.29 -19.78 5.09
CA GLY A 551 -2.22 -18.34 5.36
C GLY A 551 -1.36 -18.00 6.59
N ILE A 552 -1.55 -18.74 7.70
CA ILE A 552 -0.74 -18.60 8.92
C ILE A 552 0.72 -18.93 8.64
N SER A 553 0.99 -20.03 7.94
CA SER A 553 2.35 -20.44 7.55
C SER A 553 3.02 -19.38 6.66
N HIS A 554 2.28 -18.81 5.70
CA HIS A 554 2.78 -17.74 4.85
C HIS A 554 3.08 -16.46 5.63
N SER A 555 2.21 -16.08 6.59
CA SER A 555 2.43 -14.92 7.45
C SER A 555 3.65 -15.10 8.35
N HIS A 556 3.83 -16.29 8.93
CA HIS A 556 5.03 -16.63 9.71
C HIS A 556 6.30 -16.60 8.84
N HIS A 557 6.24 -17.14 7.62
CA HIS A 557 7.36 -17.06 6.68
C HIS A 557 7.70 -15.60 6.34
N LEU A 558 6.70 -14.77 6.03
CA LEU A 558 6.91 -13.36 5.76
C LEU A 558 7.54 -12.63 6.96
N SER A 559 7.11 -12.93 8.18
CA SER A 559 7.69 -12.35 9.41
C SER A 559 9.18 -12.67 9.56
N LYS A 560 9.60 -13.92 9.26
CA LYS A 560 11.02 -14.30 9.24
C LYS A 560 11.82 -13.51 8.21
N MET A 561 11.26 -13.34 7.01
CA MET A 561 11.92 -12.57 5.96
C MET A 561 12.03 -11.08 6.33
N ILE A 562 11.02 -10.49 6.96
CA ILE A 562 11.08 -9.11 7.47
C ILE A 562 12.17 -8.98 8.54
N GLN A 563 12.27 -9.95 9.46
CA GLN A 563 13.32 -9.96 10.47
C GLN A 563 14.71 -10.03 9.84
N GLN A 564 14.90 -10.87 8.82
CA GLN A 564 16.13 -10.95 8.04
C GLN A 564 16.46 -9.61 7.36
N ASP A 565 15.48 -8.99 6.72
CA ASP A 565 15.65 -7.68 6.06
C ASP A 565 16.07 -6.60 7.07
N CYS A 566 15.49 -6.61 8.28
CA CYS A 566 15.82 -5.70 9.37
C CYS A 566 17.22 -5.94 9.93
N GLN A 567 17.63 -7.20 10.11
CA GLN A 567 18.97 -7.56 10.58
C GLN A 567 20.05 -7.07 9.60
N GLU A 568 19.83 -7.27 8.31
CA GLU A 568 20.75 -6.81 7.28
C GLU A 568 20.80 -5.28 7.19
N LYS A 569 19.65 -4.60 7.33
CA LYS A 569 19.60 -3.14 7.41
C LYS A 569 20.38 -2.61 8.63
N ASP A 570 20.16 -3.19 9.80
CA ASP A 570 20.84 -2.81 11.04
C ASP A 570 22.35 -3.03 10.96
N ARG A 571 22.80 -4.12 10.34
CA ARG A 571 24.20 -4.42 10.10
C ARG A 571 24.84 -3.36 9.19
N ASN A 572 24.18 -3.00 8.09
CA ASN A 572 24.66 -1.95 7.18
C ASN A 572 24.68 -0.58 7.85
N ASN A 573 23.67 -0.26 8.68
CA ASN A 573 23.66 0.98 9.46
C ASN A 573 24.83 1.03 10.47
N ALA A 574 25.16 -0.08 11.13
CA ALA A 574 26.30 -0.15 12.04
C ALA A 574 27.63 0.05 11.28
N LYS A 575 27.79 -0.57 10.11
CA LYS A 575 28.95 -0.34 9.23
C LYS A 575 29.09 1.14 8.84
N ASN A 576 27.99 1.73 8.35
CA ASN A 576 27.97 3.15 7.95
C ASN A 576 28.27 4.09 9.14
N ALA A 577 27.82 3.74 10.35
CA ALA A 577 28.13 4.52 11.55
C ALA A 577 29.63 4.51 11.88
N VAL A 578 30.33 3.37 11.71
CA VAL A 578 31.79 3.30 11.84
C VAL A 578 32.44 4.21 10.81
N GLU A 579 32.06 4.06 9.53
CA GLU A 579 32.61 4.85 8.43
C GLU A 579 32.42 6.37 8.64
N GLU A 580 31.22 6.80 9.00
CA GLU A 580 30.91 8.21 9.30
C GLU A 580 31.77 8.73 10.46
N ASN A 581 31.93 7.95 11.54
CA ASN A 581 32.73 8.35 12.68
C ASN A 581 34.22 8.44 12.34
N VAL A 582 34.73 7.53 11.50
CA VAL A 582 36.11 7.60 10.99
C VAL A 582 36.34 8.94 10.30
N TYR A 583 35.52 9.28 9.29
CA TYR A 583 35.66 10.55 8.58
C TYR A 583 35.43 11.77 9.48
N TYR A 584 34.44 11.71 10.36
CA TYR A 584 34.15 12.78 11.32
C TYR A 584 35.37 13.08 12.21
N TYR A 585 35.95 12.06 12.84
CA TYR A 585 37.07 12.28 13.76
C TYR A 585 38.36 12.66 13.04
N LYS A 586 38.67 12.07 11.87
CA LYS A 586 39.84 12.49 11.06
C LYS A 586 39.79 13.98 10.74
N HIS A 587 38.68 14.46 10.19
CA HIS A 587 38.50 15.88 9.88
C HIS A 587 38.55 16.77 11.13
N LYS A 588 37.99 16.32 12.26
CA LYS A 588 38.00 17.13 13.49
C LYS A 588 39.37 17.19 14.16
N LEU A 589 40.17 16.12 14.10
CA LEU A 589 41.53 16.07 14.64
C LEU A 589 42.47 17.03 13.91
N GLU A 590 42.34 17.15 12.59
CA GLU A 590 43.06 18.14 11.79
C GLU A 590 42.54 19.58 11.98
N GLY A 591 41.37 19.73 12.58
CA GLY A 591 40.73 21.02 12.83
C GLY A 591 40.55 21.33 14.31
N PRO A 592 39.30 21.50 14.80
CA PRO A 592 39.04 22.04 16.13
C PRO A 592 39.55 21.17 17.28
N TYR A 593 39.73 19.86 17.10
CA TYR A 593 40.15 18.96 18.17
C TYR A 593 41.65 18.92 18.39
N GLN A 594 42.46 19.42 17.45
CA GLN A 594 43.92 19.39 17.51
C GLN A 594 44.49 19.92 18.84
N LYS A 595 43.87 20.97 19.40
CA LYS A 595 44.31 21.60 20.66
C LYS A 595 43.88 20.86 21.91
N PHE A 596 42.93 19.93 21.81
CA PHE A 596 42.28 19.26 22.94
C PHE A 596 42.77 17.84 23.13
N ILE A 597 43.85 17.45 22.46
CA ILE A 597 44.47 16.13 22.53
C ILE A 597 45.99 16.30 22.59
N ASN A 598 46.68 15.44 23.35
CA ASN A 598 48.14 15.47 23.40
C ASN A 598 48.74 14.77 22.17
N ALA A 599 50.02 14.98 21.89
CA ALA A 599 50.66 14.44 20.69
C ALA A 599 50.65 12.90 20.60
N GLN A 600 50.82 12.21 21.75
CA GLN A 600 50.84 10.74 21.81
C GLN A 600 49.47 10.15 21.50
N ASP A 601 48.42 10.66 22.16
CA ASP A 601 47.04 10.24 21.94
C ASP A 601 46.55 10.65 20.55
N HIS A 602 47.01 11.79 20.02
CA HIS A 602 46.72 12.21 18.65
C HIS A 602 47.26 11.22 17.64
N GLN A 603 48.52 10.83 17.79
CA GLN A 603 49.14 9.84 16.91
C GLN A 603 48.41 8.49 17.02
N ALA A 604 48.20 7.98 18.24
CA ALA A 604 47.52 6.70 18.45
C ALA A 604 46.09 6.69 17.90
N PHE A 605 45.35 7.80 18.06
CA PHE A 605 43.98 7.89 17.54
C PHE A 605 43.97 8.01 16.01
N SER A 606 44.90 8.75 15.42
CA SER A 606 45.03 8.84 13.95
C SER A 606 45.35 7.47 13.35
N GLU A 607 46.30 6.73 13.95
CA GLU A 607 46.64 5.36 13.54
C GLU A 607 45.44 4.40 13.66
N LEU A 608 44.63 4.52 14.73
CA LEU A 608 43.40 3.74 14.89
C LEU A 608 42.38 4.05 13.78
N LEU A 609 42.20 5.33 13.45
CA LEU A 609 41.24 5.77 12.42
C LEU A 609 41.68 5.30 11.04
N ASP A 610 42.96 5.46 10.69
CA ASP A 610 43.54 4.97 9.44
C ASP A 610 43.44 3.44 9.34
N GLY A 611 43.78 2.72 10.41
CA GLY A 611 43.66 1.27 10.48
C GLY A 611 42.22 0.80 10.34
N THR A 612 41.27 1.51 10.94
CA THR A 612 39.83 1.17 10.85
C THR A 612 39.27 1.47 9.47
N GLU A 613 39.70 2.56 8.82
CA GLU A 613 39.34 2.88 7.44
C GLU A 613 39.79 1.78 6.48
N ASN A 614 41.08 1.39 6.56
CA ASN A 614 41.60 0.31 5.72
C ASN A 614 40.87 -1.01 5.99
N TRP A 615 40.65 -1.34 7.26
CA TRP A 615 39.90 -2.53 7.66
C TRP A 615 38.49 -2.56 7.05
N LEU A 616 37.75 -1.43 7.01
CA LEU A 616 36.39 -1.37 6.46
C LEU A 616 36.31 -1.78 4.97
N TYR A 617 37.37 -1.57 4.20
CA TYR A 617 37.44 -1.89 2.77
C TYR A 617 38.11 -3.24 2.47
N GLU A 618 38.73 -3.86 3.47
CA GLU A 618 39.36 -5.17 3.37
C GLU A 618 38.58 -6.22 4.18
N GLU A 619 39.14 -6.68 5.30
CA GLU A 619 38.56 -7.73 6.14
C GLU A 619 37.20 -7.35 6.75
N GLY A 620 37.01 -6.06 7.01
CA GLY A 620 35.79 -5.45 7.56
C GLY A 620 34.69 -5.22 6.54
N ALA A 621 34.87 -5.56 5.26
CA ALA A 621 33.89 -5.28 4.22
C ALA A 621 32.53 -5.95 4.47
N ASP A 622 32.54 -7.14 5.09
CA ASP A 622 31.34 -7.94 5.35
C ASP A 622 31.38 -8.68 6.69
N GLN A 623 31.30 -7.92 7.78
CA GLN A 623 31.30 -8.46 9.14
C GLN A 623 29.90 -8.44 9.76
N ASP A 624 29.75 -9.12 10.89
CA ASP A 624 28.53 -9.09 11.68
C ASP A 624 28.34 -7.73 12.38
N LYS A 625 27.10 -7.47 12.80
CA LYS A 625 26.72 -6.19 13.43
C LYS A 625 27.54 -5.91 14.70
N GLN A 626 27.82 -6.91 15.53
CA GLN A 626 28.51 -6.71 16.80
C GLN A 626 29.97 -6.30 16.56
N THR A 627 30.62 -6.85 15.54
CA THR A 627 31.98 -6.46 15.16
C THR A 627 32.06 -4.97 14.80
N TYR A 628 31.10 -4.42 14.05
CA TYR A 628 31.05 -2.98 13.77
C TYR A 628 30.79 -2.14 15.02
N ILE A 629 29.90 -2.60 15.92
CA ILE A 629 29.65 -1.91 17.19
C ILE A 629 30.92 -1.84 18.04
N ASN A 630 31.66 -2.96 18.15
CA ASN A 630 32.91 -3.00 18.91
C ASN A 630 33.95 -2.03 18.31
N LYS A 631 34.05 -1.95 16.98
CA LYS A 631 34.93 -0.97 16.30
C LYS A 631 34.52 0.46 16.58
N LEU A 632 33.22 0.75 16.58
CA LEU A 632 32.70 2.07 16.93
C LEU A 632 33.03 2.44 18.39
N GLU A 633 32.92 1.50 19.32
CA GLU A 633 33.28 1.69 20.72
C GLU A 633 34.78 1.98 20.90
N GLU A 634 35.66 1.30 20.15
CA GLU A 634 37.10 1.58 20.13
C GLU A 634 37.37 3.03 19.70
N ILE A 635 36.72 3.51 18.63
CA ILE A 635 36.82 4.90 18.16
C ILE A 635 36.31 5.87 19.23
N HIS A 636 35.14 5.60 19.82
CA HIS A 636 34.53 6.48 20.82
C HIS A 636 35.33 6.55 22.12
N LYS A 637 36.03 5.48 22.49
CA LYS A 637 36.90 5.46 23.69
C LYS A 637 37.98 6.54 23.64
N LEU A 638 38.55 6.81 22.45
CA LEU A 638 39.54 7.87 22.26
C LEU A 638 38.90 9.20 21.83
N GLY A 639 37.87 9.16 21.00
CA GLY A 639 37.25 10.35 20.42
C GLY A 639 36.31 11.12 21.38
N LYS A 640 35.55 10.43 22.23
CA LYS A 640 34.56 11.07 23.11
C LYS A 640 35.19 11.99 24.17
N PRO A 641 36.28 11.61 24.86
CA PRO A 641 36.94 12.52 25.79
C PRO A 641 37.39 13.83 25.13
N VAL A 642 37.95 13.76 23.92
CA VAL A 642 38.44 14.92 23.16
C VAL A 642 37.27 15.80 22.72
N GLN A 643 36.20 15.19 22.20
CA GLN A 643 34.96 15.90 21.87
C GLN A 643 34.39 16.61 23.10
N ASN A 644 34.36 15.95 24.26
CA ASN A 644 33.84 16.52 25.50
C ASN A 644 34.67 17.74 25.92
N ARG A 645 36.01 17.64 25.93
CA ARG A 645 36.92 18.76 26.23
C ARG A 645 36.68 19.96 25.31
N TYR A 646 36.51 19.70 24.01
CA TYR A 646 36.19 20.76 23.03
C TYR A 646 34.83 21.41 23.32
N GLN A 647 33.77 20.62 23.52
CA GLN A 647 32.43 21.14 23.83
C GLN A 647 32.43 21.97 25.11
N GLU A 648 33.13 21.48 26.13
CA GLU A 648 33.34 22.15 27.40
C GLU A 648 34.06 23.49 27.24
N SER A 649 35.08 23.58 26.37
CA SER A 649 35.77 24.85 26.09
C SER A 649 34.87 25.93 25.48
N ILE A 650 33.79 25.52 24.81
CA ILE A 650 32.79 26.43 24.22
C ILE A 650 31.69 26.77 25.22
N ARG A 651 31.21 25.77 25.97
CA ARG A 651 30.06 25.92 26.85
C ARG A 651 30.43 26.61 28.16
N ARG A 652 31.58 26.27 28.74
CA ARG A 652 32.00 26.77 30.06
C ARG A 652 32.12 28.30 30.14
N PRO A 653 32.74 29.01 29.18
CA PRO A 653 32.81 30.47 29.23
C PRO A 653 31.41 31.12 29.29
N LYS A 654 30.46 30.61 28.49
CA LYS A 654 29.07 31.09 28.49
C LYS A 654 28.38 30.87 29.84
N MET A 655 28.55 29.70 30.44
CA MET A 655 27.99 29.43 31.77
C MET A 655 28.59 30.35 32.84
N PHE A 656 29.89 30.68 32.75
CA PHE A 656 30.51 31.65 33.64
C PHE A 656 29.99 33.07 33.41
N GLU A 657 29.77 33.49 32.16
CA GLU A 657 29.16 34.79 31.85
C GLU A 657 27.75 34.90 32.46
N GLU A 658 26.93 33.85 32.32
CA GLU A 658 25.60 33.78 32.94
C GLU A 658 25.67 33.84 34.47
N LEU A 659 26.61 33.10 35.08
CA LEU A 659 26.80 33.13 36.53
C LEU A 659 27.27 34.51 37.01
N SER A 660 28.19 35.16 36.29
CA SER A 660 28.62 36.53 36.57
C SER A 660 27.47 37.53 36.46
N ALA A 661 26.64 37.43 35.42
CA ALA A 661 25.48 38.29 35.25
C ALA A 661 24.49 38.13 36.41
N LYS A 662 24.27 36.89 36.86
CA LYS A 662 23.39 36.60 37.99
C LYS A 662 23.94 37.14 39.30
N ILE A 663 25.23 36.94 39.58
CA ILE A 663 25.91 37.54 40.73
C ILE A 663 25.77 39.07 40.71
N GLN A 664 26.03 39.71 39.57
CA GLN A 664 25.90 41.15 39.41
C GLN A 664 24.47 41.64 39.68
N SER A 665 23.45 40.89 39.23
CA SER A 665 22.05 41.23 39.51
C SER A 665 21.72 41.21 40.99
N TYR A 666 22.22 40.21 41.75
CA TYR A 666 22.04 40.17 43.20
C TYR A 666 22.82 41.27 43.91
N MET A 667 24.02 41.63 43.44
CA MET A 667 24.76 42.77 43.97
C MET A 667 23.99 44.09 43.79
N THR A 668 23.35 44.30 42.64
CA THR A 668 22.48 45.46 42.40
C THR A 668 21.26 45.45 43.34
N ILE A 669 20.60 44.31 43.55
CA ILE A 669 19.48 44.18 44.51
C ILE A 669 19.93 44.55 45.93
N MET A 670 21.12 44.10 46.35
CA MET A 670 21.67 44.43 47.67
C MET A 670 21.98 45.93 47.83
N GLU A 671 22.46 46.58 46.77
CA GLU A 671 22.70 48.02 46.75
C GLU A 671 21.38 48.82 46.82
N GLU A 672 20.36 48.40 46.06
CA GLU A 672 19.01 48.99 46.11
C GLU A 672 18.35 48.81 47.48
N TYR A 673 18.52 47.64 48.12
CA TYR A 673 18.08 47.39 49.49
C TYR A 673 18.77 48.33 50.49
N LYS A 674 20.10 48.46 50.39
CA LYS A 674 20.89 49.35 51.26
C LYS A 674 20.50 50.82 51.11
N ASN A 675 20.10 51.22 49.90
CA ASN A 675 19.61 52.58 49.59
C ASN A 675 18.14 52.81 49.99
N GLY A 676 17.47 51.82 50.58
CA GLY A 676 16.11 51.95 51.10
C GLY A 676 15.00 51.84 50.04
N SER A 677 15.22 51.07 48.97
CA SER A 677 14.23 50.86 47.91
C SER A 677 12.94 50.20 48.43
N ASP A 678 11.79 50.79 48.10
CA ASP A 678 10.45 50.26 48.41
C ASP A 678 10.22 48.84 47.82
N SER A 679 10.99 48.46 46.79
CA SER A 679 10.85 47.14 46.15
C SER A 679 11.38 45.99 47.01
N TYR A 680 12.25 46.26 47.99
CA TYR A 680 12.92 45.22 48.81
C TYR A 680 12.82 45.46 50.32
N CYS A 681 12.07 46.47 50.76
CA CYS A 681 11.89 46.81 52.17
C CYS A 681 11.18 45.72 52.99
N HIS A 682 10.54 44.75 52.33
CA HIS A 682 9.86 43.60 52.93
C HIS A 682 10.80 42.45 53.31
N ILE A 683 12.08 42.51 52.93
CA ILE A 683 13.08 41.47 53.21
C ILE A 683 13.78 41.79 54.54
N ASP A 684 13.78 40.83 55.46
CA ASP A 684 14.47 40.97 56.75
C ASP A 684 15.98 41.09 56.55
N ALA A 685 16.63 41.85 57.42
CA ALA A 685 18.07 42.05 57.40
C ALA A 685 18.83 40.72 57.52
N MET A 686 18.31 39.74 58.28
CA MET A 686 18.89 38.40 58.38
C MET A 686 18.84 37.63 57.05
N ASP A 687 17.77 37.76 56.29
CA ASP A 687 17.62 37.07 55.00
C ASP A 687 18.44 37.74 53.91
N MET A 688 18.53 39.08 53.92
CA MET A 688 19.43 39.81 53.03
C MET A 688 20.91 39.51 53.34
N ASP A 689 21.24 39.25 54.61
CA ASP A 689 22.58 38.82 55.01
C ASP A 689 22.93 37.41 54.48
N LYS A 690 21.96 36.48 54.46
CA LYS A 690 22.14 35.17 53.80
C LYS A 690 22.41 35.31 52.30
N VAL A 691 21.71 36.23 51.62
CA VAL A 691 21.95 36.52 50.20
C VAL A 691 23.36 37.08 50.00
N ARG A 692 23.80 38.03 50.85
CA ARG A 692 25.16 38.58 50.83
C ARG A 692 26.22 37.49 50.97
N VAL A 693 26.12 36.65 51.99
CA VAL A 693 27.06 35.54 52.21
C VAL A 693 27.07 34.59 51.02
N CYS A 694 25.90 34.23 50.48
CA CYS A 694 25.80 33.34 49.32
C CYS A 694 26.45 33.95 48.06
N VAL A 695 26.27 35.25 47.83
CA VAL A 695 26.89 35.98 46.71
C VAL A 695 28.41 36.05 46.87
N GLU A 696 28.90 36.39 48.07
CA GLU A 696 30.33 36.42 48.39
C GLU A 696 30.97 35.03 48.22
N ASP A 697 30.37 33.99 48.78
CA ASP A 697 30.83 32.61 48.67
C ASP A 697 30.86 32.13 47.21
N THR A 698 29.82 32.47 46.43
CA THR A 698 29.74 32.08 45.02
C THR A 698 30.76 32.83 44.16
N GLN A 699 31.01 34.11 44.46
CA GLN A 699 32.03 34.91 43.78
C GLN A 699 33.45 34.40 44.08
N VAL A 700 33.74 34.08 45.35
CA VAL A 700 35.03 33.49 45.77
C VAL A 700 35.21 32.12 45.13
N TRP A 701 34.18 31.27 45.17
CA TRP A 701 34.18 29.96 44.51
C TRP A 701 34.45 30.10 43.01
N MET A 702 33.74 31.00 42.33
CA MET A 702 33.88 31.23 40.89
C MET A 702 35.29 31.69 40.52
N THR A 703 35.88 32.58 41.32
CA THR A 703 37.26 33.07 41.12
C THR A 703 38.26 31.94 41.30
N ASN A 704 38.17 31.19 42.40
CA ASN A 704 39.07 30.07 42.69
C ASN A 704 39.02 28.97 41.60
N ILE A 705 37.83 28.68 41.09
CA ILE A 705 37.65 27.67 40.04
C ILE A 705 38.14 28.19 38.69
N LYS A 706 37.91 29.46 38.33
CA LYS A 706 38.50 30.07 37.12
C LYS A 706 40.02 30.00 37.15
N ASP A 707 40.63 30.38 38.27
CA ASP A 707 42.08 30.31 38.45
C ASP A 707 42.62 28.86 38.36
N SER A 708 41.84 27.89 38.85
CA SER A 708 42.18 26.47 38.73
C SER A 708 42.05 25.98 37.28
N GLN A 709 41.04 26.47 36.55
CA GLN A 709 40.81 26.14 35.16
C GLN A 709 41.85 26.75 34.22
N ASP A 710 42.30 27.98 34.48
CA ASP A 710 43.33 28.66 33.68
C ASP A 710 44.70 27.97 33.76
N LYS A 711 44.93 27.18 34.82
CA LYS A 711 46.11 26.33 34.97
C LYS A 711 46.00 25.00 34.23
N CYS A 712 44.79 24.59 33.82
CA CYS A 712 44.57 23.34 33.11
C CYS A 712 44.88 23.50 31.63
N ARG A 713 45.65 22.57 31.05
CA ARG A 713 45.86 22.55 29.61
C ARG A 713 44.59 22.13 28.88
N SER A 714 44.43 22.57 27.63
CA SER A 714 43.26 22.24 26.81
C SER A 714 43.13 20.73 26.51
N ASP A 715 44.21 19.97 26.58
CA ASP A 715 44.26 18.52 26.39
C ASP A 715 44.06 17.71 27.68
N GLN A 716 43.80 18.36 28.81
CA GLN A 716 43.52 17.72 30.09
C GLN A 716 42.03 17.79 30.45
N GLU A 717 41.62 16.94 31.38
CA GLU A 717 40.30 17.05 31.96
C GLU A 717 40.15 18.42 32.64
N PRO A 718 39.06 19.15 32.39
CA PRO A 718 38.91 20.47 32.98
C PRO A 718 38.77 20.42 34.49
N ALA A 719 39.18 21.50 35.16
CA ALA A 719 39.01 21.66 36.60
C ALA A 719 37.53 21.72 37.01
N ILE A 720 36.64 22.14 36.10
CA ILE A 720 35.20 22.16 36.31
C ILE A 720 34.44 21.90 35.02
N HIS A 721 33.34 21.16 35.11
CA HIS A 721 32.41 20.98 34.00
C HIS A 721 31.34 22.07 33.96
N SER A 722 30.88 22.39 32.76
CA SER A 722 29.77 23.32 32.54
C SER A 722 28.50 22.96 33.32
N THR A 723 28.22 21.66 33.50
CA THR A 723 27.09 21.15 34.31
C THR A 723 27.20 21.54 35.80
N GLN A 724 28.40 21.57 36.36
CA GLN A 724 28.60 21.96 37.76
C GLN A 724 28.39 23.47 37.96
N ILE A 725 28.67 24.28 36.94
CA ILE A 725 28.35 25.71 36.92
C ILE A 725 26.83 25.90 36.77
N GLU A 726 26.18 25.07 35.95
CA GLU A 726 24.73 25.05 35.79
C GLU A 726 24.01 24.69 37.10
N GLU A 727 24.52 23.71 37.86
CA GLU A 727 24.03 23.39 39.20
C GLU A 727 24.14 24.58 40.16
N LYS A 728 25.21 25.39 40.06
CA LYS A 728 25.36 26.63 40.84
C LYS A 728 24.41 27.74 40.39
N LEU A 729 24.00 27.75 39.12
CA LEU A 729 23.01 28.66 38.58
C LEU A 729 21.57 28.27 38.98
N GLN A 730 21.30 26.98 39.13
CA GLN A 730 20.04 26.46 39.64
C GLN A 730 19.92 26.75 41.14
N VAL A 731 18.97 27.62 41.48
CA VAL A 731 18.70 28.05 42.86
C VAL A 731 18.33 26.83 43.71
N ARG A 732 19.03 26.61 44.85
CA ARG A 732 18.50 25.77 45.93
C ARG A 732 17.19 26.41 46.38
N LYS A 733 16.08 25.70 46.19
CA LYS A 733 14.72 26.12 46.56
C LYS A 733 14.43 26.08 48.07
N ASP A 734 15.47 26.10 48.90
CA ASP A 734 15.38 25.95 50.35
C ASP A 734 15.73 27.25 51.06
#